data_AF-A0A2H9TLV9-F1
#
_entry.id   AF-A0A2H9TLV9-F1
#
_cell.length_a   1.000
_cell.length_b   1.000
_cell.length_c   1.000
_cell.angle_alpha   90.00
_cell.angle_beta   90.00
_cell.angle_gamma   90.00
#
_symmetry.space_group_name_H-M   'P 1'
#
loop_
_entity.id
_entity.type
_entity.pdbx_description
1 polymer ?
#
loop_
_entity_poly.entity_id
_entity_poly.type
_entity_poly.pdbx_seq_one_letter_code
_entity_poly.pdbx_strand_id
1 'polypeptide(L)'
;MQGTKKLLIDHYNCYNKIKHEVLQLATTRNTNYGHWKSYSLLAMARNTNYGSLKVATCCGCTGSGVTGMAPVSPTGMPSGDFDMSTVPGDLQSINGHTVRVFNGVVKSDQDKCDYRFLTLENGLQALLISEPGLDKASAALDVHVGNFYDPEDIPGLAHFLEHLLFMGTRKYPDENEYGKYLSAHGGHSNAFTAQEHTNYFFDVVSDHLEGALDRFAQFFISPLFNPSGTERELLAVDSEHKKNVLNDHWRIAQLEKTLSSHSHPYSHFGTGSLKTLKEGPESRGIDIRSVLIEFYGKHYSSNLMKLVVFGKNPLDELQNMVVEKFSAVGNRNFALREWPGMPLDERHFGKLINVRTVKEMRSMHVSWQLPDMKKYKLEKPGHYFSHLLGHEGHGSILALLKAQGWATHLSAGADADSRGYTFFEVAIELSSSGLDHVEDIVKLIFQYLQLLRNSGPQKAIFEETKRLEEIEFRFMEKGQPSSFASRTSGNMQSYAPELILKGPRVSMKYDEGLLSTMLNHIRGDNFRIILATPSPLDAEKVQQEKWYKTEYTVEPLSEELMKFTQSPTTNPDLVLPIPNEFIPDALNAKMAAALIPTMKPTLIADDGQYRLWHKQDDVFEMPKGCFQFVVLTPATYSSPENFVRTYLFIELLRDSMNELLYEAEMAGLHFDIGQTTDGIYLAFCGYDQKLPLLLKEVMNRVMQYKTNPARFAAIKDKYARWLKSVIHDNPYGLIAYYLNGLQLEYNWWYWEKEAALPLITADSIDAFAAEIFSRANIEGLCHGNYRAEEALGIFTDLRKILSGTKALPELETANVRVISLEPRQDIIFSPGPIPNSNSAIEFYLQIGPVGSLRLRTLTILFAQIFHEPFFDLLRTKEQLGYIVRHQAREKGNSIGLRFLVQSERDPVYLDNRIEVFLSNTVEYLTSMDVDEYSTHVRALIDRLTAKKRRMTDETQVYWMQIIGHQYEFERASVDADYLKNHTKEDLLAFIRTHVLRDAPERRKLSIQLWSDTLADKRVVAYSELAPKVQLFEEPSKLTKAVGLFPLTYSVDDIGKEAVMGA
;
A
#
# COMPACT_ATOMS: atom_id res chain seq x y z
N MET A 1 60.54 19.97 -5.79
CA MET A 1 59.58 19.92 -4.67
C MET A 1 58.81 21.23 -4.44
N GLN A 2 59.43 22.43 -4.47
CA GLN A 2 58.67 23.68 -4.23
C GLN A 2 57.58 23.99 -5.28
N GLY A 3 57.84 23.78 -6.58
CA GLY A 3 56.84 24.04 -7.64
C GLY A 3 55.54 23.24 -7.48
N THR A 4 55.64 21.95 -7.13
CA THR A 4 54.50 21.06 -6.89
C THR A 4 53.61 21.54 -5.74
N LYS A 5 54.21 22.15 -4.71
CA LYS A 5 53.48 22.68 -3.55
C LYS A 5 52.70 23.95 -3.89
N LYS A 6 53.21 24.78 -4.81
CA LYS A 6 52.46 25.94 -5.34
C LYS A 6 51.25 25.46 -6.16
N LEU A 7 51.45 24.50 -7.06
CA LEU A 7 50.39 23.98 -7.94
C LEU A 7 49.22 23.35 -7.15
N LEU A 8 49.52 22.68 -6.02
CA LEU A 8 48.51 22.19 -5.08
C LEU A 8 47.76 23.32 -4.33
N ILE A 9 48.45 24.39 -3.94
CA ILE A 9 47.83 25.56 -3.29
C ILE A 9 46.95 26.32 -4.30
N ASP A 10 47.41 26.50 -5.54
CA ASP A 10 46.66 27.17 -6.59
C ASP A 10 45.41 26.36 -6.99
N HIS A 11 45.49 25.02 -7.05
CA HIS A 11 44.30 24.15 -7.17
C HIS A 11 43.37 24.24 -5.96
N TYR A 12 43.90 24.22 -4.72
CA TYR A 12 43.08 24.33 -3.50
C TYR A 12 42.36 25.69 -3.42
N ASN A 13 43.01 26.77 -3.86
CA ASN A 13 42.40 28.10 -3.92
C ASN A 13 41.39 28.22 -5.05
N CYS A 14 41.64 27.60 -6.22
CA CYS A 14 40.67 27.51 -7.30
C CYS A 14 39.43 26.71 -6.87
N TYR A 15 39.62 25.55 -6.24
CA TYR A 15 38.56 24.72 -5.67
C TYR A 15 37.74 25.49 -4.62
N ASN A 16 38.38 26.21 -3.69
CA ASN A 16 37.67 27.00 -2.70
C ASN A 16 36.98 28.24 -3.30
N LYS A 17 37.51 28.83 -4.38
CA LYS A 17 36.83 29.91 -5.11
C LYS A 17 35.58 29.39 -5.83
N ILE A 18 35.68 28.29 -6.57
CA ILE A 18 34.54 27.62 -7.21
C ILE A 18 33.51 27.21 -6.13
N LYS A 19 33.96 26.66 -5.00
CA LYS A 19 33.10 26.34 -3.85
C LYS A 19 32.36 27.57 -3.31
N HIS A 20 33.01 28.73 -3.23
CA HIS A 20 32.37 29.97 -2.77
C HIS A 20 31.39 30.56 -3.80
N GLU A 21 31.70 30.50 -5.08
CA GLU A 21 30.83 30.98 -6.17
C GLU A 21 29.61 30.04 -6.36
N VAL A 22 29.78 28.73 -6.18
CA VAL A 22 28.68 27.75 -6.09
C VAL A 22 27.84 27.95 -4.83
N LEU A 23 28.45 28.25 -3.68
CA LEU A 23 27.73 28.56 -2.43
C LEU A 23 26.90 29.86 -2.49
N GLN A 24 27.10 30.73 -3.48
CA GLN A 24 26.23 31.89 -3.74
C GLN A 24 25.15 31.64 -4.81
N LEU A 25 25.16 30.48 -5.47
CA LEU A 25 24.16 30.08 -6.47
C LEU A 25 23.27 28.90 -6.05
N ALA A 26 23.53 28.30 -4.88
CA ALA A 26 22.83 27.11 -4.37
C ALA A 26 21.58 27.40 -3.50
N THR A 27 20.99 28.59 -3.60
CA THR A 27 19.88 29.04 -2.73
C THR A 27 18.50 28.96 -3.39
N THR A 28 18.10 27.79 -3.94
CA THR A 28 16.67 27.45 -4.10
C THR A 28 16.39 25.97 -4.40
N ARG A 29 15.21 25.50 -3.94
CA ARG A 29 14.41 24.36 -4.46
C ARG A 29 14.96 22.92 -4.27
N ASN A 30 14.65 22.35 -3.10
CA ASN A 30 14.11 20.98 -3.02
C ASN A 30 12.65 20.96 -3.57
N THR A 31 11.98 19.85 -3.88
CA THR A 31 11.94 18.47 -3.31
C THR A 31 11.45 17.47 -4.42
N ASN A 32 11.38 16.13 -4.25
CA ASN A 32 10.71 15.17 -5.20
C ASN A 32 10.14 13.84 -4.57
N TYR A 33 9.25 13.12 -5.27
CA TYR A 33 8.27 12.11 -4.83
C TYR A 33 8.71 10.63 -4.84
N GLY A 34 8.16 9.85 -3.91
CA GLY A 34 7.77 8.45 -4.08
C GLY A 34 6.27 8.28 -4.41
N HIS A 35 5.79 7.15 -4.91
CA HIS A 35 6.39 5.81 -4.83
C HIS A 35 6.41 5.06 -6.16
N TRP A 36 7.58 4.51 -6.50
CA TRP A 36 7.67 3.17 -7.04
C TRP A 36 7.88 2.20 -5.87
N LYS A 37 7.06 1.15 -5.77
CA LYS A 37 7.28 0.00 -4.88
C LYS A 37 7.30 -1.25 -5.74
N SER A 38 8.49 -1.80 -5.95
CA SER A 38 8.64 -3.16 -6.49
C SER A 38 8.06 -4.18 -5.51
N TYR A 39 7.32 -5.16 -6.03
CA TYR A 39 6.71 -6.21 -5.20
C TYR A 39 7.72 -7.26 -4.77
N SER A 40 8.40 -6.99 -3.66
CA SER A 40 8.83 -8.04 -2.73
C SER A 40 8.51 -7.58 -1.31
N LEU A 41 7.56 -8.26 -0.68
CA LEU A 41 7.09 -8.03 0.71
C LEU A 41 6.52 -6.63 1.01
N LEU A 42 5.28 -6.35 0.57
CA LEU A 42 4.32 -5.54 1.32
C LEU A 42 2.88 -5.68 0.76
N ALA A 43 2.07 -6.53 1.40
CA ALA A 43 0.61 -6.48 1.26
C ALA A 43 0.02 -5.37 2.15
N MET A 44 -1.26 -5.02 1.92
CA MET A 44 -2.01 -3.91 2.55
C MET A 44 -1.43 -2.49 2.33
N ALA A 45 -1.93 -1.78 1.30
CA ALA A 45 -2.25 -0.33 1.33
C ALA A 45 -2.70 0.22 -0.06
N ARG A 46 -4.00 0.11 -0.39
CA ARG A 46 -4.73 0.91 -1.40
C ARG A 46 -6.24 0.59 -1.32
N ASN A 47 -7.10 1.61 -1.47
CA ASN A 47 -8.56 1.63 -1.70
C ASN A 47 -9.39 2.43 -0.66
N THR A 48 -9.70 3.70 -0.96
CA THR A 48 -10.71 4.54 -0.28
C THR A 48 -11.16 5.68 -1.21
N ASN A 49 -12.43 5.69 -1.67
CA ASN A 49 -13.07 6.79 -2.42
C ASN A 49 -14.32 7.32 -1.66
N TYR A 50 -14.87 8.50 -2.02
CA TYR A 50 -15.45 9.44 -1.03
C TYR A 50 -16.63 10.38 -1.47
N GLY A 51 -17.72 10.55 -0.65
CA GLY A 51 -18.52 11.82 -0.54
C GLY A 51 -20.09 11.79 -0.65
N SER A 52 -20.95 12.87 -0.56
CA SER A 52 -20.73 14.30 -0.18
C SER A 52 -21.89 15.41 -0.34
N LEU A 53 -22.63 15.81 0.74
CA LEU A 53 -23.38 17.08 1.15
C LEU A 53 -24.11 18.12 0.16
N LYS A 54 -24.80 19.27 0.52
CA LYS A 54 -25.10 20.11 1.77
C LYS A 54 -26.51 20.87 1.87
N VAL A 55 -27.34 20.55 2.90
CA VAL A 55 -28.23 21.41 3.78
C VAL A 55 -29.58 22.09 3.37
N ALA A 56 -30.41 22.35 4.43
CA ALA A 56 -31.44 23.41 4.60
C ALA A 56 -31.52 23.89 6.11
N THR A 57 -32.11 25.06 6.45
CA THR A 57 -32.03 25.71 7.81
C THR A 57 -33.21 26.63 8.23
N CYS A 58 -33.50 26.82 9.55
CA CYS A 58 -34.13 28.05 10.13
C CYS A 58 -34.08 28.23 11.69
N CYS A 59 -33.88 29.49 12.10
CA CYS A 59 -33.91 30.26 13.38
C CYS A 59 -34.48 29.73 14.74
N GLY A 60 -33.95 30.24 15.90
CA GLY A 60 -34.66 30.19 17.21
C GLY A 60 -33.94 30.53 18.55
N CYS A 61 -33.45 31.77 18.76
CA CYS A 61 -33.02 32.46 20.02
C CYS A 61 -32.96 31.81 21.45
N THR A 62 -31.82 32.06 22.13
CA THR A 62 -31.62 32.45 23.57
C THR A 62 -31.94 31.52 24.76
N GLY A 63 -30.95 31.33 25.65
CA GLY A 63 -31.11 30.86 27.05
C GLY A 63 -29.77 30.67 27.78
N SER A 64 -29.64 31.11 29.04
CA SER A 64 -28.36 31.12 29.79
C SER A 64 -28.41 30.31 31.09
N GLY A 65 -27.34 29.58 31.43
CA GLY A 65 -27.16 29.03 32.79
C GLY A 65 -25.95 28.11 32.94
N VAL A 66 -24.95 28.51 33.73
CA VAL A 66 -23.78 27.69 34.08
C VAL A 66 -23.88 27.23 35.54
N THR A 67 -24.01 25.92 35.76
CA THR A 67 -23.61 25.24 37.01
C THR A 67 -23.10 23.84 36.65
N GLY A 68 -22.10 23.34 37.39
CA GLY A 68 -21.37 22.13 37.01
C GLY A 68 -22.12 20.82 37.28
N MET A 69 -21.75 19.76 36.54
CA MET A 69 -22.25 18.40 36.74
C MET A 69 -21.11 17.37 36.83
N ALA A 70 -21.38 16.28 37.54
CA ALA A 70 -20.52 15.10 37.66
C ALA A 70 -20.57 14.26 36.35
N PRO A 71 -19.82 13.13 36.20
CA PRO A 71 -19.65 12.49 34.89
C PRO A 71 -20.98 11.97 34.34
N VAL A 72 -21.43 12.55 33.22
CA VAL A 72 -22.70 12.23 32.57
C VAL A 72 -22.61 10.88 31.88
N SER A 73 -23.27 9.87 32.45
CA SER A 73 -23.46 8.56 31.82
C SER A 73 -24.55 8.66 30.74
N PRO A 74 -24.31 8.27 29.48
CA PRO A 74 -25.33 8.22 28.43
C PRO A 74 -26.26 7.00 28.61
N THR A 75 -27.02 7.02 29.71
CA THR A 75 -27.93 5.96 30.13
C THR A 75 -29.29 6.60 30.42
N GLY A 76 -30.14 6.70 29.38
CA GLY A 76 -31.46 7.34 29.49
C GLY A 76 -31.95 8.13 28.27
N MET A 77 -31.35 7.99 27.08
CA MET A 77 -31.96 8.50 25.84
C MET A 77 -32.91 7.45 25.25
N PRO A 78 -34.07 7.85 24.68
CA PRO A 78 -35.06 6.91 24.17
C PRO A 78 -34.55 6.17 22.92
N SER A 79 -34.73 4.85 22.89
CA SER A 79 -34.56 4.03 21.70
C SER A 79 -35.68 4.30 20.71
N GLY A 80 -35.35 4.51 19.44
CA GLY A 80 -36.32 4.49 18.35
C GLY A 80 -36.65 3.07 17.92
N ASP A 81 -37.93 2.74 17.74
CA ASP A 81 -38.34 1.47 17.15
C ASP A 81 -37.94 1.42 15.66
N PHE A 82 -37.36 0.31 15.20
CA PHE A 82 -37.01 0.11 13.80
C PHE A 82 -38.04 -0.77 13.09
N ASP A 83 -38.57 -0.32 11.94
CA ASP A 83 -39.60 -1.06 11.21
C ASP A 83 -39.03 -2.24 10.41
N MET A 84 -38.91 -3.38 11.10
CA MET A 84 -38.56 -4.66 10.52
C MET A 84 -39.55 -5.19 9.46
N SER A 85 -40.73 -4.57 9.25
CA SER A 85 -41.64 -4.99 8.17
C SER A 85 -41.05 -4.72 6.77
N THR A 86 -40.15 -3.74 6.66
CA THR A 86 -39.61 -3.22 5.39
C THR A 86 -38.39 -3.95 4.85
N VAL A 87 -37.73 -4.80 5.65
CA VAL A 87 -36.47 -5.48 5.29
C VAL A 87 -36.68 -6.95 4.91
N PRO A 88 -35.91 -7.51 3.95
CA PRO A 88 -36.08 -8.88 3.49
C PRO A 88 -35.62 -9.92 4.53
N GLY A 89 -36.13 -11.14 4.38
CA GLY A 89 -35.74 -12.30 5.19
C GLY A 89 -36.84 -12.79 6.14
N ASP A 90 -36.67 -14.02 6.62
CA ASP A 90 -37.59 -14.67 7.57
C ASP A 90 -37.42 -14.10 8.98
N LEU A 91 -38.49 -14.13 9.78
CA LEU A 91 -38.47 -13.64 11.16
C LEU A 91 -38.10 -14.77 12.13
N GLN A 92 -37.08 -14.56 12.96
CA GLN A 92 -36.63 -15.46 14.01
C GLN A 92 -36.62 -14.75 15.37
N SER A 93 -36.59 -15.52 16.47
CA SER A 93 -36.37 -14.99 17.83
C SER A 93 -35.23 -15.75 18.49
N ILE A 94 -34.23 -15.01 18.99
CA ILE A 94 -32.93 -15.50 19.45
C ILE A 94 -32.60 -14.75 20.74
N ASN A 95 -32.42 -15.48 21.85
CA ASN A 95 -32.14 -14.90 23.17
C ASN A 95 -33.12 -13.80 23.64
N GLY A 96 -34.36 -13.82 23.11
CA GLY A 96 -35.40 -12.80 23.36
C GLY A 96 -35.46 -11.67 22.32
N HIS A 97 -34.46 -11.54 21.45
CA HIS A 97 -34.42 -10.56 20.37
C HIS A 97 -34.99 -11.11 19.07
N THR A 98 -35.78 -10.31 18.37
CA THR A 98 -36.30 -10.57 17.03
C THR A 98 -35.25 -10.27 15.96
N VAL A 99 -35.08 -11.14 14.97
CA VAL A 99 -34.09 -10.96 13.90
C VAL A 99 -34.69 -11.34 12.55
N ARG A 100 -34.42 -10.52 11.53
CA ARG A 100 -34.67 -10.84 10.12
C ARG A 100 -33.47 -11.58 9.54
N VAL A 101 -33.70 -12.74 8.93
CA VAL A 101 -32.66 -13.64 8.41
C VAL A 101 -32.81 -13.86 6.91
N PHE A 102 -31.76 -13.58 6.13
CA PHE A 102 -31.74 -13.76 4.69
C PHE A 102 -30.48 -14.54 4.26
N ASN A 103 -30.67 -15.67 3.56
CA ASN A 103 -29.57 -16.56 3.15
C ASN A 103 -29.27 -16.52 1.62
N GLY A 104 -29.97 -15.69 0.85
CA GLY A 104 -29.87 -15.65 -0.63
C GLY A 104 -28.74 -14.79 -1.19
N VAL A 105 -27.58 -14.75 -0.53
CA VAL A 105 -26.42 -13.92 -0.93
C VAL A 105 -25.72 -14.57 -2.13
N VAL A 106 -25.60 -13.86 -3.26
CA VAL A 106 -24.93 -14.39 -4.47
C VAL A 106 -23.41 -14.36 -4.29
N LYS A 107 -22.82 -15.54 -4.10
CA LYS A 107 -21.37 -15.80 -4.01
C LYS A 107 -20.78 -16.32 -5.33
N SER A 108 -19.47 -16.52 -5.36
CA SER A 108 -18.73 -17.09 -6.50
C SER A 108 -18.86 -18.61 -6.58
N ASP A 109 -18.70 -19.21 -7.77
CA ASP A 109 -18.66 -20.67 -7.98
C ASP A 109 -17.62 -21.36 -7.09
N GLN A 110 -16.45 -20.73 -6.91
CA GLN A 110 -15.35 -21.24 -6.08
C GLN A 110 -15.52 -20.92 -4.59
N ASP A 111 -16.61 -20.26 -4.19
CA ASP A 111 -16.78 -19.78 -2.83
C ASP A 111 -17.36 -20.87 -1.91
N LYS A 112 -16.45 -21.53 -1.19
CA LYS A 112 -16.76 -22.57 -0.21
C LYS A 112 -17.24 -22.05 1.17
N CYS A 113 -17.52 -20.74 1.33
CA CYS A 113 -18.15 -20.19 2.54
C CYS A 113 -19.67 -20.33 2.52
N ASP A 114 -20.27 -20.41 3.71
CA ASP A 114 -21.69 -20.13 3.91
C ASP A 114 -21.91 -18.69 4.35
N TYR A 115 -23.02 -18.09 3.93
CA TYR A 115 -23.34 -16.68 4.14
C TYR A 115 -24.75 -16.50 4.71
N ARG A 116 -24.90 -15.56 5.65
CA ARG A 116 -26.21 -15.15 6.18
C ARG A 116 -26.25 -13.65 6.46
N PHE A 117 -27.21 -12.96 5.90
CA PHE A 117 -27.51 -11.57 6.20
C PHE A 117 -28.55 -11.48 7.33
N LEU A 118 -28.34 -10.56 8.27
CA LEU A 118 -29.21 -10.27 9.40
C LEU A 118 -29.68 -8.82 9.38
N THR A 119 -30.86 -8.55 9.93
CA THR A 119 -31.21 -7.23 10.50
C THR A 119 -31.74 -7.44 11.92
N LEU A 120 -31.14 -6.75 12.89
CA LEU A 120 -31.49 -6.80 14.32
C LEU A 120 -32.65 -5.83 14.65
N GLU A 121 -33.26 -5.98 15.83
CA GLU A 121 -34.32 -5.08 16.33
C GLU A 121 -33.94 -3.60 16.38
N ASN A 122 -32.65 -3.30 16.58
CA ASN A 122 -32.12 -1.93 16.60
C ASN A 122 -31.78 -1.39 15.19
N GLY A 123 -32.13 -2.11 14.12
CA GLY A 123 -31.85 -1.74 12.73
C GLY A 123 -30.41 -1.90 12.27
N LEU A 124 -29.50 -2.41 13.12
CA LEU A 124 -28.16 -2.81 12.69
C LEU A 124 -28.26 -3.99 11.72
N GLN A 125 -27.52 -3.94 10.62
CA GLN A 125 -27.48 -5.00 9.63
C GLN A 125 -26.13 -5.70 9.65
N ALA A 126 -26.12 -7.03 9.62
CA ALA A 126 -24.91 -7.83 9.70
C ALA A 126 -24.82 -8.85 8.56
N LEU A 127 -23.62 -9.09 8.03
CA LEU A 127 -23.33 -10.23 7.16
C LEU A 127 -22.41 -11.20 7.92
N LEU A 128 -22.91 -12.40 8.16
CA LEU A 128 -22.16 -13.52 8.71
C LEU A 128 -21.52 -14.31 7.57
N ILE A 129 -20.28 -14.75 7.79
CA ILE A 129 -19.51 -15.57 6.86
C ILE A 129 -18.87 -16.72 7.65
N SER A 130 -19.22 -17.96 7.28
CA SER A 130 -18.69 -19.18 7.91
C SER A 130 -17.74 -19.89 6.94
N GLU A 131 -16.50 -20.14 7.38
CA GLU A 131 -15.50 -20.92 6.65
C GLU A 131 -14.87 -21.98 7.58
N PRO A 132 -15.38 -23.23 7.57
CA PRO A 132 -14.87 -24.30 8.41
C PRO A 132 -13.35 -24.51 8.20
N GLY A 133 -12.58 -24.40 9.28
CA GLY A 133 -11.12 -24.51 9.22
C GLY A 133 -10.37 -23.23 8.83
N LEU A 134 -11.01 -22.06 8.90
CA LEU A 134 -10.38 -20.74 8.82
C LEU A 134 -9.41 -20.50 9.99
N ASP A 135 -8.14 -20.22 9.69
CA ASP A 135 -7.09 -19.98 10.70
C ASP A 135 -7.29 -18.65 11.46
N LYS A 136 -7.70 -17.59 10.75
CA LYS A 136 -7.95 -16.26 11.30
C LYS A 136 -9.37 -15.77 11.03
N ALA A 137 -10.11 -15.48 12.09
CA ALA A 137 -11.39 -14.81 12.02
C ALA A 137 -11.23 -13.29 11.97
N SER A 138 -12.31 -12.59 11.65
CA SER A 138 -12.35 -11.14 11.50
C SER A 138 -13.74 -10.58 11.75
N ALA A 139 -13.83 -9.33 12.19
CA ALA A 139 -15.03 -8.52 11.99
C ALA A 139 -14.67 -7.11 11.52
N ALA A 140 -15.65 -6.45 10.90
CA ALA A 140 -15.57 -5.04 10.54
C ALA A 140 -16.94 -4.38 10.69
N LEU A 141 -16.99 -3.14 11.17
CA LEU A 141 -18.20 -2.34 11.27
C LEU A 141 -18.00 -1.00 10.56
N ASP A 142 -18.88 -0.73 9.60
CA ASP A 142 -18.98 0.54 8.88
C ASP A 142 -20.11 1.39 9.47
N VAL A 143 -19.79 2.61 9.90
CA VAL A 143 -20.77 3.62 10.33
C VAL A 143 -20.95 4.62 9.17
N HIS A 144 -22.20 4.90 8.76
CA HIS A 144 -22.52 5.87 7.69
C HIS A 144 -22.39 7.34 8.14
N VAL A 145 -21.29 7.64 8.85
CA VAL A 145 -20.88 8.93 9.39
C VAL A 145 -19.37 9.05 9.20
N GLY A 146 -18.89 10.11 8.56
CA GLY A 146 -17.47 10.45 8.47
C GLY A 146 -17.26 11.96 8.64
N ASN A 147 -16.13 12.50 8.14
CA ASN A 147 -15.75 13.91 8.32
C ASN A 147 -16.70 14.95 7.69
N PHE A 148 -17.77 14.49 7.03
CA PHE A 148 -18.85 15.32 6.51
C PHE A 148 -19.92 15.72 7.52
N TYR A 149 -19.92 15.06 8.68
CA TYR A 149 -20.74 15.44 9.80
C TYR A 149 -20.03 16.42 10.74
N ASP A 150 -18.73 16.69 10.52
CA ASP A 150 -17.92 17.61 11.33
C ASP A 150 -18.56 19.01 11.45
N PRO A 151 -18.54 19.61 12.65
CA PRO A 151 -18.86 21.03 12.82
C PRO A 151 -17.93 21.91 11.98
N GLU A 152 -18.48 22.94 11.34
CA GLU A 152 -17.73 23.78 10.39
C GLU A 152 -16.55 24.54 11.04
N ASP A 153 -16.60 24.74 12.36
CA ASP A 153 -15.55 25.36 13.16
C ASP A 153 -14.62 24.36 13.88
N ILE A 154 -14.90 23.05 13.79
CA ILE A 154 -14.12 21.94 14.39
C ILE A 154 -13.86 20.83 13.34
N PRO A 155 -13.11 21.12 12.25
CA PRO A 155 -12.78 20.14 11.22
C PRO A 155 -11.76 19.09 11.72
N GLY A 156 -12.02 17.82 11.37
CA GLY A 156 -11.29 16.63 11.81
C GLY A 156 -11.96 15.85 12.95
N LEU A 157 -13.20 16.18 13.33
CA LEU A 157 -13.84 15.66 14.54
C LEU A 157 -14.18 14.17 14.43
N ALA A 158 -14.74 13.72 13.30
CA ALA A 158 -15.03 12.30 13.06
C ALA A 158 -13.75 11.43 13.07
N HIS A 159 -12.67 11.94 12.47
CA HIS A 159 -11.37 11.25 12.46
C HIS A 159 -10.74 11.21 13.86
N PHE A 160 -10.91 12.26 14.67
CA PHE A 160 -10.47 12.21 16.06
C PHE A 160 -11.32 11.27 16.93
N LEU A 161 -12.63 11.18 16.67
CA LEU A 161 -13.50 10.18 17.31
C LEU A 161 -13.07 8.74 16.98
N GLU A 162 -12.63 8.47 15.75
CA GLU A 162 -12.07 7.17 15.34
C GLU A 162 -10.96 6.70 16.27
N HIS A 163 -9.93 7.52 16.47
CA HIS A 163 -8.82 7.23 17.41
C HIS A 163 -9.31 6.91 18.82
N LEU A 164 -10.28 7.67 19.33
CA LEU A 164 -10.68 7.57 20.74
C LEU A 164 -11.56 6.36 21.07
N LEU A 165 -12.17 5.68 20.10
CA LEU A 165 -12.91 4.43 20.39
C LEU A 165 -11.97 3.28 20.81
N PHE A 166 -10.70 3.32 20.39
CA PHE A 166 -9.69 2.37 20.84
C PHE A 166 -9.25 2.61 22.30
N MET A 167 -9.44 3.82 22.85
CA MET A 167 -8.87 4.28 24.14
C MET A 167 -9.72 3.89 25.37
N GLY A 168 -10.21 2.64 25.41
CA GLY A 168 -10.91 2.06 26.56
C GLY A 168 -12.44 2.31 26.59
N THR A 169 -13.16 1.33 27.15
CA THR A 169 -14.63 1.28 27.21
C THR A 169 -15.12 0.88 28.60
N ARG A 170 -16.42 1.03 28.90
CA ARG A 170 -16.96 0.77 30.26
C ARG A 170 -16.74 -0.68 30.74
N LYS A 171 -16.78 -1.65 29.83
CA LYS A 171 -16.54 -3.08 30.13
C LYS A 171 -15.03 -3.41 30.15
N TYR A 172 -14.23 -2.67 29.39
CA TYR A 172 -12.79 -2.87 29.21
C TYR A 172 -12.05 -1.52 29.38
N PRO A 173 -11.80 -1.09 30.64
CA PRO A 173 -11.43 0.29 30.95
C PRO A 173 -9.93 0.62 30.83
N ASP A 174 -9.05 -0.39 30.72
CA ASP A 174 -7.66 -0.19 30.33
C ASP A 174 -7.62 0.30 28.87
N GLU A 175 -6.98 1.45 28.65
CA GLU A 175 -6.91 2.15 27.37
C GLU A 175 -6.31 1.30 26.23
N ASN A 176 -5.60 0.21 26.55
CA ASN A 176 -4.96 -0.68 25.57
C ASN A 176 -5.38 -2.16 25.73
N GLU A 177 -6.49 -2.45 26.42
CA GLU A 177 -7.01 -3.83 26.55
C GLU A 177 -7.29 -4.50 25.19
N TYR A 178 -7.79 -3.73 24.21
CA TYR A 178 -8.11 -4.25 22.88
C TYR A 178 -6.85 -4.56 22.05
N GLY A 179 -5.82 -3.69 22.11
CA GLY A 179 -4.55 -3.90 21.43
C GLY A 179 -3.78 -5.10 21.99
N LYS A 180 -3.69 -5.20 23.32
CA LYS A 180 -3.12 -6.35 24.03
C LYS A 180 -3.83 -7.65 23.68
N TYR A 181 -5.17 -7.68 23.78
CA TYR A 181 -5.94 -8.91 23.49
C TYR A 181 -5.72 -9.39 22.05
N LEU A 182 -5.73 -8.49 21.06
CA LEU A 182 -5.45 -8.88 19.67
C LEU A 182 -4.01 -9.36 19.50
N SER A 183 -3.02 -8.63 20.03
CA SER A 183 -1.60 -8.99 19.94
C SER A 183 -1.28 -10.39 20.50
N ALA A 184 -1.77 -10.69 21.71
CA ALA A 184 -1.61 -11.98 22.36
C ALA A 184 -2.21 -13.11 21.50
N HIS A 185 -3.44 -12.91 21.00
CA HIS A 185 -4.17 -13.90 20.19
C HIS A 185 -3.89 -13.78 18.67
N GLY A 186 -2.68 -13.33 18.31
CA GLY A 186 -2.14 -13.33 16.94
C GLY A 186 -2.82 -12.38 15.95
N GLY A 187 -3.73 -11.53 16.43
CA GLY A 187 -4.54 -10.59 15.66
C GLY A 187 -3.94 -9.19 15.48
N HIS A 188 -4.68 -8.34 14.76
CA HIS A 188 -4.46 -6.89 14.70
C HIS A 188 -5.77 -6.16 14.37
N SER A 189 -5.81 -4.85 14.63
CA SER A 189 -6.91 -3.97 14.20
C SER A 189 -6.42 -2.79 13.37
N ASN A 190 -7.34 -2.10 12.70
CA ASN A 190 -7.16 -0.75 12.16
C ASN A 190 -8.53 -0.08 11.93
N ALA A 191 -8.55 1.19 11.53
CA ALA A 191 -9.75 1.88 11.07
C ALA A 191 -9.41 2.90 9.95
N PHE A 192 -10.43 3.57 9.41
CA PHE A 192 -10.29 4.82 8.64
C PHE A 192 -11.57 5.65 8.62
N THR A 193 -11.43 6.98 8.52
CA THR A 193 -12.53 7.94 8.37
C THR A 193 -12.51 8.55 6.97
N ALA A 194 -13.52 8.18 6.19
CA ALA A 194 -13.84 8.77 4.90
C ALA A 194 -14.71 10.04 5.07
N GLN A 195 -15.29 10.50 3.96
CA GLN A 195 -16.22 11.65 3.94
C GLN A 195 -17.56 11.20 4.55
N GLU A 196 -18.23 10.21 3.95
CA GLU A 196 -19.52 9.70 4.44
C GLU A 196 -19.44 8.61 5.52
N HIS A 197 -18.28 7.98 5.73
CA HIS A 197 -18.16 6.74 6.51
C HIS A 197 -16.96 6.75 7.46
N THR A 198 -17.06 6.00 8.56
CA THR A 198 -15.91 5.57 9.37
C THR A 198 -16.00 4.06 9.56
N ASN A 199 -14.93 3.35 9.19
CA ASN A 199 -14.89 1.89 9.10
C ASN A 199 -13.83 1.35 10.07
N TYR A 200 -14.22 0.46 10.98
CA TYR A 200 -13.34 -0.15 11.97
C TYR A 200 -13.26 -1.66 11.72
N PHE A 201 -12.07 -2.27 11.82
CA PHE A 201 -11.90 -3.70 11.55
C PHE A 201 -10.75 -4.35 12.31
N PHE A 202 -10.82 -5.68 12.46
CA PHE A 202 -9.75 -6.51 13.02
C PHE A 202 -9.67 -7.90 12.37
N ASP A 203 -8.55 -8.58 12.56
CA ASP A 203 -8.47 -10.04 12.52
C ASP A 203 -7.81 -10.61 13.79
N VAL A 204 -8.07 -11.89 14.08
CA VAL A 204 -7.60 -12.62 15.28
C VAL A 204 -7.57 -14.12 14.98
N VAL A 205 -6.76 -14.92 15.68
CA VAL A 205 -6.85 -16.39 15.58
C VAL A 205 -8.26 -16.86 15.92
N SER A 206 -8.85 -17.74 15.09
CA SER A 206 -10.30 -17.93 15.04
C SER A 206 -10.98 -18.35 16.35
N ASP A 207 -10.30 -19.11 17.23
CA ASP A 207 -10.83 -19.49 18.56
C ASP A 207 -11.04 -18.29 19.50
N HIS A 208 -10.41 -17.16 19.20
CA HIS A 208 -10.45 -15.95 20.02
C HIS A 208 -11.37 -14.86 19.43
N LEU A 209 -12.12 -15.18 18.36
CA LEU A 209 -13.09 -14.30 17.70
C LEU A 209 -14.08 -13.68 18.71
N GLU A 210 -14.68 -14.50 19.58
CA GLU A 210 -15.75 -14.03 20.45
C GLU A 210 -15.28 -12.95 21.43
N GLY A 211 -14.10 -13.15 22.05
CA GLY A 211 -13.52 -12.18 22.99
C GLY A 211 -12.99 -10.92 22.31
N ALA A 212 -12.59 -10.99 21.03
CA ALA A 212 -12.28 -9.79 20.23
C ALA A 212 -13.56 -9.04 19.86
N LEU A 213 -14.59 -9.76 19.42
CA LEU A 213 -15.87 -9.21 18.99
C LEU A 213 -16.62 -8.54 20.16
N ASP A 214 -16.55 -9.11 21.37
CA ASP A 214 -17.15 -8.53 22.57
C ASP A 214 -16.50 -7.20 22.98
N ARG A 215 -15.16 -7.10 22.89
CA ARG A 215 -14.40 -5.86 23.11
C ARG A 215 -14.74 -4.83 22.03
N PHE A 216 -14.73 -5.25 20.76
CA PHE A 216 -15.03 -4.42 19.59
C PHE A 216 -16.46 -3.84 19.66
N ALA A 217 -17.45 -4.62 20.07
CA ALA A 217 -18.83 -4.15 20.23
C ALA A 217 -18.94 -2.97 21.22
N GLN A 218 -18.09 -2.92 22.26
CA GLN A 218 -18.14 -1.84 23.25
C GLN A 218 -17.81 -0.46 22.69
N PHE A 219 -17.08 -0.38 21.58
CA PHE A 219 -16.79 0.87 20.87
C PHE A 219 -18.08 1.59 20.46
N PHE A 220 -19.14 0.82 20.18
CA PHE A 220 -20.44 1.28 19.69
C PHE A 220 -21.53 1.28 20.78
N ILE A 221 -21.17 0.93 22.01
CA ILE A 221 -22.07 0.86 23.17
C ILE A 221 -21.66 1.87 24.24
N SER A 222 -20.42 1.82 24.73
CA SER A 222 -19.98 2.62 25.88
C SER A 222 -18.46 2.92 25.94
N PRO A 223 -17.88 3.61 24.95
CA PRO A 223 -16.54 4.19 25.04
C PRO A 223 -16.42 5.16 26.23
N LEU A 224 -15.23 5.24 26.84
CA LEU A 224 -14.99 6.09 28.02
C LEU A 224 -14.62 7.54 27.69
N PHE A 225 -13.95 7.75 26.54
CA PHE A 225 -13.30 9.01 26.19
C PHE A 225 -12.43 9.53 27.36
N ASN A 226 -11.47 8.73 27.82
CA ASN A 226 -10.62 9.10 28.97
C ASN A 226 -9.87 10.43 28.67
N PRO A 227 -9.85 11.43 29.57
CA PRO A 227 -9.14 12.70 29.32
C PRO A 227 -7.66 12.51 28.98
N SER A 228 -7.00 11.56 29.67
CA SER A 228 -5.62 11.12 29.43
C SER A 228 -5.39 10.57 28.02
N GLY A 229 -6.36 9.85 27.46
CA GLY A 229 -6.32 9.38 26.06
C GLY A 229 -6.58 10.52 25.09
N THR A 230 -7.59 11.36 25.39
CA THR A 230 -7.99 12.51 24.58
C THR A 230 -6.81 13.46 24.33
N GLU A 231 -6.06 13.85 25.37
CA GLU A 231 -4.92 14.76 25.21
C GLU A 231 -3.75 14.18 24.41
N ARG A 232 -3.53 12.86 24.46
CA ARG A 232 -2.44 12.20 23.74
C ARG A 232 -2.79 11.93 22.28
N GLU A 233 -4.01 11.49 21.99
CA GLU A 233 -4.39 11.20 20.60
C GLU A 233 -4.60 12.46 19.75
N LEU A 234 -4.75 13.64 20.36
CA LEU A 234 -4.56 14.92 19.65
C LEU A 234 -3.16 15.05 19.02
N LEU A 235 -2.11 14.58 19.71
CA LEU A 235 -0.74 14.56 19.20
C LEU A 235 -0.57 13.50 18.10
N ALA A 236 -1.30 12.38 18.21
CA ALA A 236 -1.33 11.34 17.19
C ALA A 236 -1.90 11.86 15.85
N VAL A 237 -3.05 12.55 15.88
CA VAL A 237 -3.70 13.16 14.71
C VAL A 237 -2.87 14.31 14.14
N ASP A 238 -2.20 15.11 14.97
CA ASP A 238 -1.32 16.18 14.51
C ASP A 238 -0.05 15.63 13.81
N SER A 239 0.52 14.54 14.32
CA SER A 239 1.65 13.83 13.69
C SER A 239 1.24 13.21 12.34
N GLU A 240 0.01 12.68 12.22
CA GLU A 240 -0.62 12.24 10.96
C GLU A 240 -0.73 13.41 9.95
N HIS A 241 -1.26 14.56 10.37
CA HIS A 241 -1.36 15.74 9.49
C HIS A 241 0.03 16.20 9.01
N LYS A 242 0.99 16.38 9.92
CA LYS A 242 2.37 16.80 9.62
C LYS A 242 3.07 15.85 8.64
N LYS A 243 2.93 14.53 8.82
CA LYS A 243 3.40 13.49 7.88
C LYS A 243 2.88 13.71 6.45
N ASN A 244 1.68 14.26 6.29
CA ASN A 244 1.02 14.48 5.01
C ASN A 244 1.28 15.88 4.41
N VAL A 245 1.77 16.88 5.17
CA VAL A 245 1.98 18.27 4.70
C VAL A 245 2.88 18.37 3.46
N LEU A 246 3.91 17.52 3.34
CA LEU A 246 4.88 17.52 2.23
C LEU A 246 4.59 16.47 1.13
N ASN A 247 3.37 15.92 1.09
CA ASN A 247 2.93 14.95 0.09
C ASN A 247 1.92 15.61 -0.85
N ASP A 248 2.29 15.85 -2.12
CA ASP A 248 1.44 16.67 -2.99
C ASP A 248 0.05 16.05 -3.29
N HIS A 249 -0.18 14.74 -3.12
CA HIS A 249 -1.51 14.15 -3.29
C HIS A 249 -2.50 14.75 -2.26
N TRP A 250 -2.05 14.89 -1.02
CA TRP A 250 -2.84 15.58 0.02
C TRP A 250 -2.91 17.09 -0.21
N ARG A 251 -1.83 17.70 -0.72
CA ARG A 251 -1.78 19.14 -1.03
C ARG A 251 -2.72 19.52 -2.19
N ILE A 252 -2.85 18.67 -3.21
CA ILE A 252 -3.73 18.82 -4.37
C ILE A 252 -5.16 18.50 -3.94
N ALA A 253 -5.42 17.34 -3.32
CA ALA A 253 -6.76 16.96 -2.89
C ALA A 253 -7.36 17.96 -1.89
N GLN A 254 -6.58 18.55 -0.98
CA GLN A 254 -7.09 19.62 -0.10
C GLN A 254 -7.21 20.98 -0.81
N LEU A 255 -6.37 21.28 -1.81
CA LEU A 255 -6.52 22.48 -2.62
C LEU A 255 -7.79 22.43 -3.47
N GLU A 256 -8.12 21.29 -4.09
CA GLU A 256 -9.35 21.09 -4.86
C GLU A 256 -10.62 21.32 -4.08
N LYS A 257 -10.58 20.91 -2.81
CA LYS A 257 -11.60 21.15 -1.80
C LYS A 257 -11.68 22.63 -1.45
N THR A 258 -10.55 23.26 -1.15
CA THR A 258 -10.46 24.71 -0.88
C THR A 258 -10.89 25.55 -2.11
N LEU A 259 -10.74 25.04 -3.33
CA LEU A 259 -11.23 25.59 -4.59
C LEU A 259 -12.57 24.99 -5.04
N SER A 260 -13.47 24.76 -4.07
CA SER A 260 -14.88 24.44 -4.29
C SER A 260 -15.79 25.39 -3.49
N SER A 261 -17.09 25.32 -3.72
CA SER A 261 -18.08 26.14 -3.03
C SER A 261 -17.98 25.94 -1.52
N HIS A 262 -17.61 26.99 -0.78
CA HIS A 262 -17.45 26.93 0.68
C HIS A 262 -18.78 26.63 1.42
N SER A 263 -19.91 26.85 0.74
CA SER A 263 -21.25 26.43 1.22
C SER A 263 -21.50 24.93 1.07
N HIS A 264 -20.51 24.16 0.61
CA HIS A 264 -20.51 22.72 0.43
C HIS A 264 -19.22 22.14 1.08
N PRO A 265 -19.30 21.12 1.95
CA PRO A 265 -18.19 20.68 2.79
C PRO A 265 -17.24 19.74 2.06
N TYR A 266 -17.35 19.58 0.74
CA TYR A 266 -16.18 19.11 0.00
C TYR A 266 -14.98 19.99 0.38
N SER A 267 -15.19 21.29 0.58
CA SER A 267 -14.22 22.24 1.16
C SER A 267 -13.76 21.98 2.61
N HIS A 268 -14.29 21.00 3.34
CA HIS A 268 -13.87 20.68 4.71
C HIS A 268 -12.47 20.04 4.73
N PHE A 269 -11.75 20.25 5.84
CA PHE A 269 -10.46 19.63 6.11
C PHE A 269 -10.64 18.40 7.01
N GLY A 270 -10.66 17.21 6.40
CA GLY A 270 -11.11 16.00 7.07
C GLY A 270 -10.15 15.35 8.07
N THR A 271 -8.87 15.72 8.09
CA THR A 271 -7.85 15.07 8.95
C THR A 271 -7.82 15.61 10.37
N GLY A 272 -8.03 16.93 10.55
CA GLY A 272 -7.78 17.61 11.82
C GLY A 272 -6.29 17.85 12.13
N SER A 273 -6.03 18.67 13.15
CA SER A 273 -4.70 18.93 13.73
C SER A 273 -4.85 19.56 15.11
N LEU A 274 -3.74 19.79 15.85
CA LEU A 274 -3.78 20.53 17.12
C LEU A 274 -4.49 21.89 16.97
N LYS A 275 -4.33 22.55 15.83
CA LYS A 275 -4.96 23.84 15.55
C LYS A 275 -6.49 23.78 15.46
N THR A 276 -7.06 22.68 14.96
CA THR A 276 -8.51 22.56 14.74
C THR A 276 -9.22 21.85 15.89
N LEU A 277 -8.53 20.96 16.59
CA LEU A 277 -9.08 20.11 17.65
C LEU A 277 -8.67 20.56 19.06
N LYS A 278 -7.63 21.40 19.20
CA LYS A 278 -7.18 21.96 20.50
C LYS A 278 -7.17 23.48 20.53
N GLU A 279 -6.23 24.14 19.85
CA GLU A 279 -6.00 25.60 19.93
C GLU A 279 -7.28 26.40 19.57
N GLY A 280 -7.94 26.00 18.48
CA GLY A 280 -9.20 26.60 18.02
C GLY A 280 -10.31 26.50 19.08
N PRO A 281 -10.72 25.29 19.49
CA PRO A 281 -11.71 25.08 20.55
C PRO A 281 -11.35 25.78 21.87
N GLU A 282 -10.12 25.64 22.37
CA GLU A 282 -9.65 26.28 23.61
C GLU A 282 -9.78 27.80 23.56
N SER A 283 -9.38 28.44 22.44
CA SER A 283 -9.52 29.89 22.24
C SER A 283 -10.97 30.40 22.22
N ARG A 284 -11.95 29.50 22.03
CA ARG A 284 -13.39 29.78 22.08
C ARG A 284 -14.06 29.32 23.38
N GLY A 285 -13.30 28.73 24.32
CA GLY A 285 -13.83 28.14 25.55
C GLY A 285 -14.63 26.84 25.33
N ILE A 286 -14.39 26.14 24.21
CA ILE A 286 -15.07 24.90 23.84
C ILE A 286 -14.25 23.71 24.33
N ASP A 287 -14.84 22.87 25.19
CA ASP A 287 -14.29 21.56 25.52
C ASP A 287 -14.52 20.57 24.35
N ILE A 288 -13.45 20.26 23.61
CA ILE A 288 -13.47 19.29 22.52
C ILE A 288 -13.97 17.91 22.96
N ARG A 289 -13.72 17.50 24.22
CA ARG A 289 -14.14 16.20 24.75
C ARG A 289 -15.66 16.12 24.90
N SER A 290 -16.29 17.18 25.40
CA SER A 290 -17.76 17.28 25.45
C SER A 290 -18.38 17.29 24.05
N VAL A 291 -17.76 17.97 23.08
CA VAL A 291 -18.23 17.96 21.67
C VAL A 291 -18.11 16.58 21.02
N LEU A 292 -17.02 15.85 21.26
CA LEU A 292 -16.88 14.45 20.84
C LEU A 292 -17.97 13.54 21.41
N ILE A 293 -18.29 13.70 22.70
CA ILE A 293 -19.34 12.94 23.39
C ILE A 293 -20.72 13.28 22.80
N GLU A 294 -21.01 14.55 22.48
CA GLU A 294 -22.23 14.92 21.75
C GLU A 294 -22.25 14.29 20.36
N PHE A 295 -21.17 14.40 19.59
CA PHE A 295 -21.09 13.88 18.22
C PHE A 295 -21.34 12.37 18.16
N TYR A 296 -20.63 11.60 18.99
CA TYR A 296 -20.89 10.16 19.16
C TYR A 296 -22.32 9.91 19.64
N GLY A 297 -22.77 10.66 20.66
CA GLY A 297 -24.10 10.63 21.24
C GLY A 297 -25.25 10.94 20.27
N LYS A 298 -24.95 11.54 19.11
CA LYS A 298 -25.88 12.02 18.10
C LYS A 298 -25.83 11.21 16.80
N HIS A 299 -24.64 10.78 16.39
CA HIS A 299 -24.41 10.22 15.06
C HIS A 299 -24.13 8.71 15.03
N TYR A 300 -23.57 8.10 16.09
CA TYR A 300 -23.20 6.68 16.09
C TYR A 300 -24.41 5.77 16.39
N SER A 301 -25.40 5.78 15.49
CA SER A 301 -26.69 5.08 15.60
C SER A 301 -26.68 3.73 14.87
N SER A 302 -27.21 2.67 15.50
CA SER A 302 -27.26 1.31 14.95
C SER A 302 -27.88 1.21 13.55
N ASN A 303 -28.92 2.00 13.26
CA ASN A 303 -29.58 2.01 11.95
C ASN A 303 -28.68 2.50 10.79
N LEU A 304 -27.53 3.12 11.09
CA LEU A 304 -26.50 3.51 10.12
C LEU A 304 -25.35 2.50 9.99
N MET A 305 -25.35 1.44 10.81
CA MET A 305 -24.22 0.53 10.95
C MET A 305 -24.39 -0.73 10.10
N LYS A 306 -23.30 -1.13 9.43
CA LYS A 306 -23.18 -2.41 8.72
C LYS A 306 -22.03 -3.20 9.30
N LEU A 307 -22.32 -4.36 9.87
CA LEU A 307 -21.35 -5.28 10.46
C LEU A 307 -21.05 -6.42 9.49
N VAL A 308 -19.80 -6.86 9.41
CA VAL A 308 -19.42 -8.16 8.83
C VAL A 308 -18.71 -8.95 9.91
N VAL A 309 -19.08 -10.22 10.10
CA VAL A 309 -18.37 -11.17 10.98
C VAL A 309 -18.01 -12.40 10.16
N PHE A 310 -16.72 -12.72 10.13
CA PHE A 310 -16.13 -13.80 9.34
C PHE A 310 -15.38 -14.73 10.28
N GLY A 311 -15.87 -15.96 10.48
CA GLY A 311 -15.29 -16.92 11.43
C GLY A 311 -15.32 -18.35 10.94
N LYS A 312 -14.69 -19.25 11.71
CA LYS A 312 -14.76 -20.71 11.48
C LYS A 312 -16.04 -21.35 12.03
N ASN A 313 -16.75 -20.62 12.89
CA ASN A 313 -17.96 -21.08 13.56
C ASN A 313 -19.14 -21.23 12.58
N PRO A 314 -20.08 -22.17 12.81
CA PRO A 314 -21.35 -22.23 12.11
C PRO A 314 -22.11 -20.90 12.12
N LEU A 315 -22.92 -20.65 11.09
CA LEU A 315 -23.72 -19.42 10.97
C LEU A 315 -24.64 -19.17 12.17
N ASP A 316 -25.14 -20.21 12.82
CA ASP A 316 -26.02 -20.08 13.99
C ASP A 316 -25.25 -19.61 15.25
N GLU A 317 -23.99 -20.02 15.42
CA GLU A 317 -23.11 -19.52 16.48
C GLU A 317 -22.73 -18.05 16.21
N LEU A 318 -22.31 -17.72 14.98
CA LEU A 318 -22.01 -16.35 14.59
C LEU A 318 -23.23 -15.43 14.76
N GLN A 319 -24.43 -15.95 14.46
CA GLN A 319 -25.70 -15.25 14.68
C GLN A 319 -25.93 -14.96 16.16
N ASN A 320 -25.77 -15.96 17.04
CA ASN A 320 -25.93 -15.78 18.48
C ASN A 320 -24.91 -14.76 19.04
N MET A 321 -23.64 -14.84 18.63
CA MET A 321 -22.60 -13.88 19.02
C MET A 321 -22.93 -12.44 18.59
N VAL A 322 -23.46 -12.24 17.37
CA VAL A 322 -23.85 -10.92 16.88
C VAL A 322 -25.08 -10.39 17.61
N VAL A 323 -26.11 -11.22 17.81
CA VAL A 323 -27.34 -10.82 18.52
C VAL A 323 -27.04 -10.41 19.95
N GLU A 324 -26.29 -11.24 20.69
CA GLU A 324 -25.93 -10.94 22.08
C GLU A 324 -25.14 -9.64 22.22
N LYS A 325 -24.15 -9.42 21.35
CA LYS A 325 -23.14 -8.38 21.56
C LYS A 325 -23.49 -7.05 20.87
N PHE A 326 -24.33 -7.04 19.83
CA PHE A 326 -24.69 -5.82 19.08
C PHE A 326 -26.13 -5.34 19.24
N SER A 327 -27.06 -6.12 19.83
CA SER A 327 -28.43 -5.63 20.09
C SER A 327 -28.46 -4.47 21.10
N ALA A 328 -27.43 -4.35 21.95
CA ALA A 328 -27.25 -3.24 22.89
C ALA A 328 -26.74 -1.93 22.25
N VAL A 329 -26.42 -1.90 20.94
CA VAL A 329 -26.06 -0.66 20.24
C VAL A 329 -27.30 0.21 20.09
N GLY A 330 -27.21 1.48 20.49
CA GLY A 330 -28.37 2.37 20.60
C GLY A 330 -28.93 2.86 19.26
N ASN A 331 -30.19 2.51 18.98
CA ASN A 331 -30.92 3.07 17.85
C ASN A 331 -31.50 4.45 18.17
N ARG A 332 -31.10 5.45 17.40
CA ARG A 332 -31.60 6.84 17.46
C ARG A 332 -32.51 7.19 16.28
N ASN A 333 -32.81 6.22 15.40
CA ASN A 333 -33.52 6.42 14.13
C ASN A 333 -32.98 7.61 13.33
N PHE A 334 -31.65 7.73 13.27
CA PHE A 334 -30.99 8.83 12.57
C PHE A 334 -31.25 8.67 11.07
N ALA A 335 -32.08 9.54 10.50
CA ALA A 335 -32.30 9.57 9.07
C ALA A 335 -30.96 9.84 8.37
N LEU A 336 -30.60 9.01 7.38
CA LEU A 336 -29.44 9.28 6.54
C LEU A 336 -29.57 10.71 6.02
N ARG A 337 -28.59 11.53 6.38
CA ARG A 337 -28.55 12.92 5.96
C ARG A 337 -28.15 12.87 4.48
N GLU A 338 -29.12 12.73 3.59
CA GLU A 338 -28.96 13.28 2.25
C GLU A 338 -28.68 14.77 2.40
N TRP A 339 -27.95 15.33 1.44
CA TRP A 339 -27.87 16.76 1.38
C TRP A 339 -27.64 17.26 -0.06
N PRO A 340 -28.32 18.35 -0.48
CA PRO A 340 -28.35 18.79 -1.88
C PRO A 340 -27.21 19.75 -2.28
N GLY A 341 -27.09 19.98 -3.59
CA GLY A 341 -26.16 20.94 -4.18
C GLY A 341 -24.98 20.28 -4.91
N MET A 342 -24.24 21.09 -5.66
CA MET A 342 -23.00 20.67 -6.34
C MET A 342 -21.82 21.41 -5.71
N PRO A 343 -20.69 20.74 -5.40
CA PRO A 343 -19.48 21.42 -4.95
C PRO A 343 -18.95 22.51 -5.89
N LEU A 344 -19.13 22.38 -7.21
CA LEU A 344 -18.76 23.42 -8.18
C LEU A 344 -20.00 24.12 -8.77
N ASP A 345 -19.79 25.36 -9.17
CA ASP A 345 -20.70 26.17 -9.98
C ASP A 345 -19.92 26.86 -11.12
N GLU A 346 -20.62 27.60 -11.98
CA GLU A 346 -20.08 28.28 -13.17
C GLU A 346 -18.79 29.07 -12.94
N ARG A 347 -18.57 29.61 -11.73
CA ARG A 347 -17.36 30.38 -11.39
C ARG A 347 -16.08 29.53 -11.33
N HIS A 348 -16.23 28.21 -11.19
CA HIS A 348 -15.17 27.23 -11.01
C HIS A 348 -14.76 26.53 -12.32
N PHE A 349 -15.55 26.69 -13.39
CA PHE A 349 -15.28 26.09 -14.70
C PHE A 349 -14.44 27.01 -15.58
N GLY A 350 -13.82 26.43 -16.63
CA GLY A 350 -12.96 27.16 -17.55
C GLY A 350 -11.69 27.71 -16.88
N LYS A 351 -11.15 26.98 -15.90
CA LYS A 351 -9.97 27.39 -15.10
C LYS A 351 -8.78 26.46 -15.33
N LEU A 352 -7.60 27.08 -15.40
CA LEU A 352 -6.31 26.44 -15.14
C LEU A 352 -5.91 26.76 -13.70
N ILE A 353 -5.66 25.71 -12.91
CA ILE A 353 -5.17 25.79 -11.54
C ILE A 353 -3.72 25.31 -11.58
N ASN A 354 -2.78 26.24 -11.67
CA ASN A 354 -1.35 25.89 -11.63
C ASN A 354 -0.95 25.65 -10.19
N VAL A 355 -0.38 24.47 -9.89
CA VAL A 355 -0.01 24.06 -8.53
C VAL A 355 1.49 23.86 -8.47
N ARG A 356 2.14 24.56 -7.54
CA ARG A 356 3.54 24.32 -7.24
C ARG A 356 3.66 23.11 -6.32
N THR A 357 4.10 22.01 -6.91
CA THR A 357 4.41 20.82 -6.15
C THR A 357 5.62 21.07 -5.25
N VAL A 358 5.58 20.53 -4.04
CA VAL A 358 6.79 20.31 -3.23
C VAL A 358 7.75 19.44 -4.04
N LYS A 359 7.22 18.44 -4.76
CA LYS A 359 7.95 17.35 -5.37
C LYS A 359 8.10 17.55 -6.91
N GLU A 360 9.24 17.26 -7.57
CA GLU A 360 9.44 17.25 -9.06
C GLU A 360 8.62 16.16 -9.81
N MET A 361 7.30 16.20 -9.62
CA MET A 361 6.25 15.57 -10.41
C MET A 361 5.75 16.57 -11.47
N ARG A 362 5.31 16.05 -12.62
CA ARG A 362 4.60 16.82 -13.64
C ARG A 362 3.31 16.07 -13.97
N SER A 363 2.18 16.58 -13.51
CA SER A 363 0.88 15.95 -13.77
C SER A 363 -0.17 16.97 -14.17
N MET A 364 -1.06 16.57 -15.07
CA MET A 364 -2.23 17.34 -15.47
C MET A 364 -3.48 16.52 -15.21
N HIS A 365 -4.47 17.16 -14.59
CA HIS A 365 -5.73 16.56 -14.18
C HIS A 365 -6.87 17.36 -14.80
N VAL A 366 -7.65 16.74 -15.69
CA VAL A 366 -8.81 17.35 -16.34
C VAL A 366 -10.06 16.76 -15.71
N SER A 367 -10.78 17.56 -14.92
CA SER A 367 -11.90 17.09 -14.11
C SER A 367 -13.22 17.77 -14.44
N TRP A 368 -14.28 16.96 -14.43
CA TRP A 368 -15.69 17.32 -14.60
C TRP A 368 -16.48 16.97 -13.34
N GLN A 369 -17.53 17.74 -13.07
CA GLN A 369 -18.54 17.34 -12.11
C GLN A 369 -19.77 16.76 -12.80
N LEU A 370 -20.11 15.53 -12.44
CA LEU A 370 -21.23 14.75 -12.97
C LEU A 370 -22.30 14.53 -11.87
N PRO A 371 -23.54 14.15 -12.22
CA PRO A 371 -24.52 13.69 -11.25
C PRO A 371 -24.07 12.42 -10.51
N ASP A 372 -24.63 12.22 -9.32
CA ASP A 372 -24.50 11.01 -8.48
C ASP A 372 -24.54 9.71 -9.30
N MET A 373 -23.38 9.06 -9.44
CA MET A 373 -23.25 7.78 -10.15
C MET A 373 -23.54 6.56 -9.24
N LYS A 374 -23.49 6.70 -7.91
CA LYS A 374 -23.82 5.63 -6.95
C LYS A 374 -25.24 5.10 -7.14
N LYS A 375 -26.16 5.94 -7.63
CA LYS A 375 -27.53 5.55 -8.02
C LYS A 375 -27.57 4.46 -9.11
N TYR A 376 -26.59 4.42 -10.01
CA TYR A 376 -26.53 3.52 -11.17
C TYR A 376 -25.57 2.35 -10.97
N LYS A 377 -25.59 1.76 -9.76
CA LYS A 377 -24.68 0.71 -9.30
C LYS A 377 -24.72 -0.62 -10.07
N LEU A 378 -25.72 -0.82 -10.94
CA LEU A 378 -25.83 -2.01 -11.81
C LEU A 378 -25.39 -1.74 -13.25
N GLU A 379 -25.47 -0.49 -13.69
CA GLU A 379 -25.09 -0.01 -15.02
C GLU A 379 -23.65 0.53 -15.07
N LYS A 380 -23.14 1.02 -13.94
CA LYS A 380 -21.78 1.56 -13.72
C LYS A 380 -21.28 2.48 -14.85
N PRO A 381 -21.99 3.57 -15.18
CA PRO A 381 -21.58 4.48 -16.25
C PRO A 381 -20.15 4.99 -16.09
N GLY A 382 -19.72 5.31 -14.86
CA GLY A 382 -18.35 5.72 -14.57
C GLY A 382 -17.30 4.65 -14.88
N HIS A 383 -17.60 3.36 -14.73
CA HIS A 383 -16.69 2.27 -15.08
C HIS A 383 -16.55 2.14 -16.60
N TYR A 384 -17.68 2.21 -17.32
CA TYR A 384 -17.71 2.19 -18.78
C TYR A 384 -16.89 3.35 -19.41
N PHE A 385 -17.01 4.57 -18.87
CA PHE A 385 -16.20 5.71 -19.35
C PHE A 385 -14.74 5.67 -18.86
N SER A 386 -14.47 5.11 -17.68
CA SER A 386 -13.12 4.87 -17.17
C SER A 386 -12.33 3.94 -18.10
N HIS A 387 -12.91 2.80 -18.47
CA HIS A 387 -12.29 1.83 -19.40
C HIS A 387 -11.96 2.45 -20.77
N LEU A 388 -12.84 3.31 -21.31
CA LEU A 388 -12.62 3.95 -22.62
C LEU A 388 -11.62 5.11 -22.58
N LEU A 389 -11.77 6.04 -21.63
CA LEU A 389 -10.89 7.22 -21.52
C LEU A 389 -9.50 6.84 -20.96
N GLY A 390 -9.44 5.81 -20.13
CA GLY A 390 -8.23 5.25 -19.53
C GLY A 390 -7.65 4.04 -20.27
N HIS A 391 -8.07 3.79 -21.51
CA HIS A 391 -7.55 2.70 -22.32
C HIS A 391 -6.05 2.91 -22.61
N GLU A 392 -5.21 1.87 -22.50
CA GLU A 392 -3.79 1.95 -22.86
C GLU A 392 -3.41 1.17 -24.15
N GLY A 393 -4.36 0.47 -24.78
CA GLY A 393 -4.19 -0.19 -26.08
C GLY A 393 -4.14 0.77 -27.29
N HIS A 394 -3.93 0.21 -28.48
CA HIS A 394 -3.77 0.93 -29.76
C HIS A 394 -4.84 2.01 -30.01
N GLY A 395 -4.41 3.20 -30.44
CA GLY A 395 -5.31 4.30 -30.83
C GLY A 395 -6.08 4.97 -29.68
N SER A 396 -5.75 4.62 -28.44
CA SER A 396 -6.19 5.34 -27.25
C SER A 396 -5.55 6.72 -27.12
N ILE A 397 -6.09 7.56 -26.23
CA ILE A 397 -5.49 8.85 -25.85
C ILE A 397 -4.03 8.63 -25.42
N LEU A 398 -3.75 7.64 -24.58
CA LEU A 398 -2.40 7.41 -24.07
C LEU A 398 -1.43 6.92 -25.16
N ALA A 399 -1.87 6.10 -26.11
CA ALA A 399 -1.03 5.65 -27.22
C ALA A 399 -0.51 6.85 -28.04
N LEU A 400 -1.39 7.79 -28.41
CA LEU A 400 -1.00 9.02 -29.11
C LEU A 400 -0.09 9.91 -28.26
N LEU A 401 -0.40 10.09 -26.97
CA LEU A 401 0.43 10.90 -26.08
C LEU A 401 1.81 10.28 -25.80
N LYS A 402 1.94 8.95 -25.80
CA LYS A 402 3.23 8.24 -25.73
C LYS A 402 3.99 8.39 -27.06
N ALA A 403 3.31 8.31 -28.20
CA ALA A 403 3.91 8.47 -29.53
C ALA A 403 4.47 9.88 -29.78
N GLN A 404 3.75 10.94 -29.37
CA GLN A 404 4.25 12.33 -29.41
C GLN A 404 5.31 12.62 -28.32
N GLY A 405 5.53 11.70 -27.38
CA GLY A 405 6.46 11.89 -26.26
C GLY A 405 5.97 12.86 -25.19
N TRP A 406 4.68 13.24 -25.20
CA TRP A 406 4.07 14.20 -24.27
C TRP A 406 3.73 13.58 -22.90
N ALA A 407 3.37 12.29 -22.86
CA ALA A 407 3.03 11.59 -21.62
C ALA A 407 3.81 10.27 -21.42
N THR A 408 3.78 9.78 -20.17
CA THR A 408 4.26 8.44 -19.80
C THR A 408 3.18 7.54 -19.22
N HIS A 409 2.13 8.08 -18.62
CA HIS A 409 0.96 7.34 -18.12
C HIS A 409 -0.28 8.23 -18.13
N LEU A 410 -1.46 7.62 -18.20
CA LEU A 410 -2.78 8.26 -18.10
C LEU A 410 -3.69 7.31 -17.33
N SER A 411 -4.55 7.88 -16.49
CA SER A 411 -5.68 7.15 -15.88
C SER A 411 -6.95 8.00 -16.01
N ALA A 412 -8.12 7.34 -16.00
CA ALA A 412 -9.41 8.03 -16.04
C ALA A 412 -10.44 7.30 -15.18
N GLY A 413 -11.34 8.03 -14.52
CA GLY A 413 -12.36 7.42 -13.69
C GLY A 413 -13.02 8.39 -12.70
N ALA A 414 -13.75 7.82 -11.74
CA ALA A 414 -14.36 8.57 -10.65
C ALA A 414 -13.42 8.68 -9.44
N ASP A 415 -13.14 9.90 -8.98
CA ASP A 415 -12.34 10.17 -7.78
C ASP A 415 -13.26 10.27 -6.55
N ALA A 416 -13.62 11.50 -6.13
CA ALA A 416 -14.60 11.78 -5.09
C ALA A 416 -16.04 11.52 -5.58
N ASP A 417 -16.40 10.24 -5.63
CA ASP A 417 -17.73 9.71 -5.95
C ASP A 417 -18.71 9.79 -4.77
N SER A 418 -19.88 10.39 -4.99
CA SER A 418 -20.66 11.01 -3.92
C SER A 418 -22.17 10.79 -3.93
N ARG A 419 -22.83 10.71 -2.77
CA ARG A 419 -24.30 10.94 -2.71
C ARG A 419 -24.53 12.41 -3.06
N GLY A 420 -25.15 12.65 -4.21
CA GLY A 420 -25.38 13.98 -4.79
C GLY A 420 -24.63 14.25 -6.10
N TYR A 421 -23.38 13.82 -6.25
CA TYR A 421 -22.54 14.08 -7.43
C TYR A 421 -21.45 13.01 -7.63
N THR A 422 -20.71 13.06 -8.73
CA THR A 422 -19.47 12.30 -8.91
C THR A 422 -18.45 13.20 -9.60
N PHE A 423 -17.24 13.34 -9.05
CA PHE A 423 -16.13 13.91 -9.84
C PHE A 423 -15.56 12.82 -10.76
N PHE A 424 -15.48 13.12 -12.05
CA PHE A 424 -14.84 12.28 -13.05
C PHE A 424 -13.63 13.01 -13.62
N GLU A 425 -12.52 12.29 -13.77
CA GLU A 425 -11.22 12.85 -14.09
C GLU A 425 -10.49 12.07 -15.19
N VAL A 426 -9.63 12.77 -15.93
CA VAL A 426 -8.54 12.20 -16.72
C VAL A 426 -7.23 12.80 -16.20
N ALA A 427 -6.40 11.96 -15.57
CA ALA A 427 -5.14 12.33 -14.93
C ALA A 427 -3.94 11.78 -15.71
N ILE A 428 -2.94 12.62 -15.98
CA ILE A 428 -1.84 12.34 -16.95
C ILE A 428 -0.48 12.68 -16.33
N GLU A 429 0.49 11.76 -16.41
CA GLU A 429 1.90 12.03 -16.07
C GLU A 429 2.65 12.57 -17.30
N LEU A 430 3.02 13.85 -17.25
CA LEU A 430 3.63 14.59 -18.36
C LEU A 430 5.15 14.42 -18.44
N SER A 431 5.67 14.42 -19.66
CA SER A 431 7.10 14.58 -19.93
C SER A 431 7.54 16.04 -19.80
N SER A 432 8.82 16.35 -20.04
CA SER A 432 9.28 17.74 -20.20
C SER A 432 8.54 18.47 -21.32
N SER A 433 8.35 17.81 -22.48
CA SER A 433 7.68 18.40 -23.65
C SER A 433 6.16 18.46 -23.49
N GLY A 434 5.55 17.56 -22.70
CA GLY A 434 4.11 17.60 -22.42
C GLY A 434 3.65 18.87 -21.70
N LEU A 435 4.56 19.58 -21.01
CA LEU A 435 4.27 20.89 -20.40
C LEU A 435 4.01 21.98 -21.45
N ASP A 436 4.71 21.94 -22.58
CA ASP A 436 4.57 22.93 -23.66
C ASP A 436 3.29 22.67 -24.51
N HIS A 437 2.69 21.48 -24.37
CA HIS A 437 1.54 21.00 -25.14
C HIS A 437 0.26 20.77 -24.32
N VAL A 438 0.15 21.39 -23.13
CA VAL A 438 -1.01 21.27 -22.23
C VAL A 438 -2.36 21.46 -22.94
N GLU A 439 -2.49 22.49 -23.79
CA GLU A 439 -3.74 22.69 -24.53
C GLU A 439 -3.98 21.64 -25.62
N ASP A 440 -2.94 21.14 -26.29
CA ASP A 440 -3.04 20.12 -27.34
C ASP A 440 -3.46 18.76 -26.76
N ILE A 441 -2.99 18.44 -25.55
CA ILE A 441 -3.41 17.26 -24.80
C ILE A 441 -4.90 17.35 -24.43
N VAL A 442 -5.38 18.53 -24.00
CA VAL A 442 -6.81 18.76 -23.74
C VAL A 442 -7.63 18.67 -25.04
N LYS A 443 -7.13 19.25 -26.15
CA LYS A 443 -7.73 19.12 -27.48
C LYS A 443 -7.88 17.63 -27.86
N LEU A 444 -6.87 16.79 -27.65
CA LEU A 444 -6.94 15.33 -27.87
C LEU A 444 -8.01 14.63 -27.00
N ILE A 445 -8.11 14.94 -25.70
CA ILE A 445 -9.14 14.38 -24.82
C ILE A 445 -10.54 14.74 -25.34
N PHE A 446 -10.75 15.99 -25.76
CA PHE A 446 -12.03 16.43 -26.32
C PHE A 446 -12.34 15.86 -27.71
N GLN A 447 -11.32 15.56 -28.53
CA GLN A 447 -11.47 14.79 -29.78
C GLN A 447 -11.91 13.34 -29.49
N TYR A 448 -11.37 12.69 -28.45
CA TYR A 448 -11.82 11.36 -28.04
C TYR A 448 -13.26 11.38 -27.49
N LEU A 449 -13.61 12.36 -26.65
CA LEU A 449 -15.00 12.56 -26.22
C LEU A 449 -15.95 12.78 -27.41
N GLN A 450 -15.48 13.41 -28.50
CA GLN A 450 -16.28 13.54 -29.72
C GLN A 450 -16.39 12.24 -30.53
N LEU A 451 -15.35 11.40 -30.56
CA LEU A 451 -15.44 10.03 -31.07
C LEU A 451 -16.51 9.23 -30.30
N LEU A 452 -16.53 9.32 -28.97
CA LEU A 452 -17.54 8.65 -28.14
C LEU A 452 -18.96 9.15 -28.44
N ARG A 453 -19.16 10.46 -28.60
CA ARG A 453 -20.47 11.04 -28.96
C ARG A 453 -20.92 10.67 -30.38
N ASN A 454 -19.99 10.61 -31.34
CA ASN A 454 -20.28 10.24 -32.73
C ASN A 454 -20.61 8.75 -32.88
N SER A 455 -19.96 7.88 -32.10
CA SER A 455 -20.15 6.42 -32.14
C SER A 455 -21.35 5.95 -31.31
N GLY A 456 -21.69 6.68 -30.24
CA GLY A 456 -22.64 6.25 -29.22
C GLY A 456 -22.07 5.17 -28.27
N PRO A 457 -22.83 4.78 -27.22
CA PRO A 457 -22.40 3.73 -26.29
C PRO A 457 -22.34 2.35 -26.98
N GLN A 458 -21.19 1.69 -26.92
CA GLN A 458 -20.96 0.41 -27.59
C GLN A 458 -21.38 -0.77 -26.72
N LYS A 459 -22.46 -1.45 -27.10
CA LYS A 459 -22.90 -2.66 -26.40
C LYS A 459 -21.84 -3.78 -26.42
N ALA A 460 -21.08 -3.92 -27.51
CA ALA A 460 -20.03 -4.94 -27.62
C ALA A 460 -18.97 -4.80 -26.53
N ILE A 461 -18.46 -3.57 -26.32
CA ILE A 461 -17.49 -3.26 -25.27
C ILE A 461 -18.08 -3.55 -23.89
N PHE A 462 -19.32 -3.13 -23.61
CA PHE A 462 -19.98 -3.41 -22.33
C PHE A 462 -20.08 -4.92 -22.04
N GLU A 463 -20.51 -5.75 -23.00
CA GLU A 463 -20.64 -7.20 -22.79
C GLU A 463 -19.26 -7.89 -22.71
N GLU A 464 -18.20 -7.31 -23.29
CA GLU A 464 -16.81 -7.77 -23.14
C GLU A 464 -16.24 -7.43 -21.74
N THR A 465 -16.35 -6.18 -21.28
CA THR A 465 -16.00 -5.78 -19.91
C THR A 465 -16.76 -6.63 -18.89
N LYS A 466 -18.06 -6.84 -19.10
CA LYS A 466 -18.88 -7.71 -18.25
C LYS A 466 -18.44 -9.17 -18.28
N ARG A 467 -18.06 -9.74 -19.44
CA ARG A 467 -17.48 -11.10 -19.53
C ARG A 467 -16.23 -11.20 -18.66
N LEU A 468 -15.37 -10.18 -18.67
CA LEU A 468 -14.16 -10.12 -17.83
C LEU A 468 -14.51 -10.03 -16.34
N GLU A 469 -15.42 -9.13 -15.94
CA GLU A 469 -15.89 -9.01 -14.55
C GLU A 469 -16.57 -10.29 -14.04
N GLU A 470 -17.34 -10.99 -14.89
CA GLU A 470 -17.98 -12.26 -14.53
C GLU A 470 -16.96 -13.41 -14.41
N ILE A 471 -15.91 -13.42 -15.24
CA ILE A 471 -14.77 -14.33 -15.10
C ILE A 471 -14.00 -14.04 -13.80
N GLU A 472 -13.67 -12.77 -13.50
CA GLU A 472 -12.98 -12.39 -12.26
C GLU A 472 -13.81 -12.70 -11.02
N PHE A 473 -15.14 -12.47 -11.07
CA PHE A 473 -16.05 -12.86 -9.99
C PHE A 473 -16.10 -14.38 -9.81
N ARG A 474 -16.21 -15.15 -10.91
CA ARG A 474 -16.29 -16.63 -10.90
C ARG A 474 -15.01 -17.31 -10.40
N PHE A 475 -13.87 -16.67 -10.58
CA PHE A 475 -12.55 -17.16 -10.17
C PHE A 475 -11.86 -16.21 -9.18
N MET A 476 -12.66 -15.62 -8.28
CA MET A 476 -12.21 -14.71 -7.22
C MET A 476 -11.59 -15.50 -6.05
N GLU A 477 -10.27 -15.45 -5.94
CA GLU A 477 -9.58 -15.96 -4.74
C GLU A 477 -9.80 -15.01 -3.55
N LYS A 478 -9.95 -15.57 -2.35
CA LYS A 478 -10.21 -14.79 -1.14
C LYS A 478 -8.92 -14.18 -0.60
N GLY A 479 -8.92 -12.86 -0.44
CA GLY A 479 -7.87 -12.14 0.29
C GLY A 479 -7.91 -12.40 1.81
N GLN A 480 -7.21 -11.55 2.55
CA GLN A 480 -7.21 -11.58 4.01
C GLN A 480 -8.61 -11.27 4.57
N PRO A 481 -9.11 -12.01 5.58
CA PRO A 481 -10.45 -11.82 6.16
C PRO A 481 -10.75 -10.38 6.61
N SER A 482 -9.78 -9.70 7.22
CA SER A 482 -9.87 -8.29 7.65
C SER A 482 -10.15 -7.32 6.49
N SER A 483 -9.38 -7.42 5.41
CA SER A 483 -9.62 -6.62 4.18
C SER A 483 -10.92 -6.99 3.48
N PHE A 484 -11.34 -8.26 3.54
CA PHE A 484 -12.63 -8.69 3.00
C PHE A 484 -13.80 -8.11 3.80
N ALA A 485 -13.76 -8.20 5.13
CA ALA A 485 -14.81 -7.70 6.02
C ALA A 485 -14.97 -6.18 5.92
N SER A 486 -13.87 -5.42 6.01
CA SER A 486 -13.87 -3.95 5.91
C SER A 486 -14.51 -3.48 4.60
N ARG A 487 -14.06 -4.00 3.44
CA ARG A 487 -14.66 -3.66 2.13
C ARG A 487 -16.13 -4.08 2.03
N THR A 488 -16.51 -5.21 2.63
CA THR A 488 -17.87 -5.76 2.50
C THR A 488 -18.87 -5.01 3.38
N SER A 489 -18.46 -4.54 4.57
CA SER A 489 -19.30 -3.64 5.41
C SER A 489 -19.60 -2.31 4.70
N GLY A 490 -18.63 -1.73 3.99
CA GLY A 490 -18.86 -0.60 3.09
C GLY A 490 -19.83 -0.92 1.94
N ASN A 491 -19.68 -2.09 1.28
CA ASN A 491 -20.60 -2.52 0.21
C ASN A 491 -22.07 -2.65 0.70
N MET A 492 -22.29 -3.09 1.94
CA MET A 492 -23.62 -3.19 2.55
C MET A 492 -24.32 -1.83 2.75
N GLN A 493 -23.61 -0.71 2.61
CA GLN A 493 -24.22 0.63 2.61
C GLN A 493 -24.87 1.01 1.26
N SER A 494 -24.60 0.24 0.20
CA SER A 494 -24.99 0.56 -1.18
C SER A 494 -25.74 -0.57 -1.90
N TYR A 495 -25.46 -1.84 -1.61
CA TYR A 495 -26.03 -3.00 -2.33
C TYR A 495 -27.08 -3.75 -1.50
N ALA A 496 -28.08 -4.30 -2.19
CA ALA A 496 -29.10 -5.16 -1.59
C ALA A 496 -28.49 -6.53 -1.17
N PRO A 497 -29.05 -7.25 -0.19
CA PRO A 497 -28.45 -8.45 0.40
C PRO A 497 -28.02 -9.53 -0.62
N GLU A 498 -28.79 -9.69 -1.68
CA GLU A 498 -28.51 -10.60 -2.81
C GLU A 498 -27.16 -10.27 -3.48
N LEU A 499 -26.84 -8.98 -3.59
CA LEU A 499 -25.79 -8.45 -4.47
C LEU A 499 -24.59 -7.84 -3.72
N ILE A 500 -24.50 -7.97 -2.39
CA ILE A 500 -23.39 -7.41 -1.58
C ILE A 500 -22.01 -7.83 -2.14
N LEU A 501 -21.89 -9.06 -2.67
CA LEU A 501 -20.64 -9.60 -3.21
C LEU A 501 -20.50 -9.37 -4.73
N LYS A 502 -21.54 -9.69 -5.53
CA LYS A 502 -21.47 -9.60 -7.00
C LYS A 502 -21.64 -8.18 -7.54
N GLY A 503 -22.52 -7.37 -6.95
CA GLY A 503 -22.83 -6.00 -7.38
C GLY A 503 -21.62 -5.08 -7.51
N PRO A 504 -20.76 -4.96 -6.47
CA PRO A 504 -19.53 -4.17 -6.56
C PRO A 504 -18.61 -4.57 -7.72
N ARG A 505 -18.62 -5.85 -8.14
CA ARG A 505 -17.74 -6.39 -9.18
C ARG A 505 -18.33 -6.28 -10.58
N VAL A 506 -19.52 -6.81 -10.82
CA VAL A 506 -20.09 -6.97 -12.16
C VAL A 506 -21.01 -5.81 -12.56
N SER A 507 -20.85 -5.30 -13.77
CA SER A 507 -21.71 -4.38 -14.50
C SER A 507 -22.84 -5.19 -15.14
N MET A 508 -24.01 -5.21 -14.49
CA MET A 508 -25.08 -6.18 -14.78
C MET A 508 -26.06 -5.75 -15.86
N LYS A 509 -26.26 -4.44 -16.05
CA LYS A 509 -27.29 -3.88 -16.93
C LYS A 509 -26.71 -2.87 -17.92
N TYR A 510 -26.78 -3.19 -19.21
CA TYR A 510 -26.54 -2.20 -20.27
C TYR A 510 -27.72 -1.24 -20.37
N ASP A 511 -27.44 0.06 -20.46
CA ASP A 511 -28.45 1.11 -20.63
C ASP A 511 -27.89 2.25 -21.50
N GLU A 512 -28.16 2.17 -22.80
CA GLU A 512 -27.67 3.12 -23.82
C GLU A 512 -28.17 4.56 -23.59
N GLY A 513 -29.39 4.71 -23.09
CA GLY A 513 -29.99 6.02 -22.78
C GLY A 513 -29.30 6.68 -21.58
N LEU A 514 -29.06 5.92 -20.52
CA LEU A 514 -28.28 6.37 -19.36
C LEU A 514 -26.84 6.72 -19.75
N LEU A 515 -26.14 5.85 -20.49
CA LEU A 515 -24.76 6.09 -20.91
C LEU A 515 -24.67 7.36 -21.78
N SER A 516 -25.57 7.52 -22.75
CA SER A 516 -25.64 8.74 -23.58
C SER A 516 -25.91 10.00 -22.74
N THR A 517 -26.80 9.89 -21.74
CA THR A 517 -27.09 11.00 -20.81
C THR A 517 -25.87 11.39 -19.98
N MET A 518 -25.14 10.40 -19.44
CA MET A 518 -23.94 10.63 -18.64
C MET A 518 -22.79 11.22 -19.46
N LEU A 519 -22.60 10.78 -20.72
CA LEU A 519 -21.63 11.39 -21.65
C LEU A 519 -21.98 12.85 -21.96
N ASN A 520 -23.26 13.22 -21.97
CA ASN A 520 -23.71 14.61 -22.16
C ASN A 520 -23.53 15.50 -20.91
N HIS A 521 -23.19 14.93 -19.75
CA HIS A 521 -22.71 15.71 -18.60
C HIS A 521 -21.21 16.05 -18.68
N ILE A 522 -20.44 15.36 -19.53
CA ILE A 522 -19.02 15.67 -19.81
C ILE A 522 -18.96 16.66 -20.99
N ARG A 523 -18.81 17.97 -20.72
CA ARG A 523 -18.87 19.03 -21.75
C ARG A 523 -17.64 19.95 -21.72
N GLY A 524 -17.57 20.85 -22.72
CA GLY A 524 -16.52 21.89 -22.84
C GLY A 524 -16.79 23.17 -22.06
N ASP A 525 -17.90 23.25 -21.32
CA ASP A 525 -18.29 24.42 -20.52
C ASP A 525 -18.23 24.16 -18.99
N ASN A 526 -18.07 22.91 -18.55
CA ASN A 526 -18.18 22.50 -17.14
C ASN A 526 -16.97 21.71 -16.60
N PHE A 527 -15.77 22.01 -17.11
CA PHE A 527 -14.53 21.37 -16.70
C PHE A 527 -13.51 22.36 -16.11
N ARG A 528 -12.53 21.81 -15.38
CA ARG A 528 -11.34 22.53 -14.89
C ARG A 528 -10.08 21.71 -15.16
N ILE A 529 -8.92 22.37 -15.18
CA ILE A 529 -7.61 21.74 -15.27
C ILE A 529 -6.80 22.07 -14.02
N ILE A 530 -6.13 21.08 -13.44
CA ILE A 530 -5.07 21.27 -12.45
C ILE A 530 -3.75 20.85 -13.09
N LEU A 531 -2.77 21.75 -13.10
CA LEU A 531 -1.45 21.51 -13.66
C LEU A 531 -0.41 21.60 -12.53
N ALA A 532 0.04 20.44 -12.05
CA ALA A 532 0.91 20.31 -10.90
C ALA A 532 2.37 20.11 -11.35
N THR A 533 3.24 21.07 -11.03
CA THR A 533 4.65 21.11 -11.47
C THR A 533 5.57 21.74 -10.40
N PRO A 534 6.89 21.46 -10.39
CA PRO A 534 7.84 22.08 -9.47
C PRO A 534 8.24 23.51 -9.87
N SER A 535 7.79 23.96 -11.05
CA SER A 535 8.08 25.27 -11.62
C SER A 535 7.63 26.40 -10.68
N PRO A 536 8.36 27.53 -10.63
CA PRO A 536 7.90 28.69 -9.88
C PRO A 536 6.62 29.24 -10.50
N LEU A 537 5.70 29.64 -9.64
CA LEU A 537 4.50 30.38 -10.02
C LEU A 537 4.80 31.88 -10.09
N ASP A 538 3.92 32.61 -10.76
CA ASP A 538 3.90 34.06 -10.81
C ASP A 538 3.77 34.66 -9.40
N ALA A 539 4.82 35.34 -8.94
CA ALA A 539 4.93 35.84 -7.57
C ALA A 539 3.94 36.97 -7.24
N GLU A 540 3.34 37.62 -8.26
CA GLU A 540 2.30 38.64 -8.04
C GLU A 540 0.89 38.03 -7.96
N LYS A 541 0.72 36.78 -8.43
CA LYS A 541 -0.57 36.06 -8.44
C LYS A 541 -0.65 34.91 -7.43
N VAL A 542 0.47 34.45 -6.88
CA VAL A 542 0.54 33.22 -6.08
C VAL A 542 -0.29 33.33 -4.80
N GLN A 543 -1.19 32.36 -4.63
CA GLN A 543 -2.00 32.15 -3.45
C GLN A 543 -1.51 30.92 -2.68
N GLN A 544 -1.89 30.80 -1.41
CA GLN A 544 -1.47 29.70 -0.55
C GLN A 544 -2.65 29.04 0.17
N GLU A 545 -2.78 27.73 0.00
CA GLU A 545 -3.78 26.90 0.67
C GLU A 545 -3.61 26.97 2.20
N LYS A 546 -4.74 27.02 2.92
CA LYS A 546 -4.80 27.33 4.36
C LYS A 546 -4.04 26.32 5.22
N TRP A 547 -4.18 25.03 4.94
CA TRP A 547 -3.76 23.93 5.81
C TRP A 547 -2.40 23.37 5.36
N TYR A 548 -2.31 22.94 4.10
CA TYR A 548 -1.16 22.24 3.53
C TYR A 548 -0.08 23.16 2.95
N LYS A 549 -0.35 24.47 2.92
CA LYS A 549 0.54 25.50 2.34
C LYS A 549 0.87 25.21 0.88
N THR A 550 -0.12 24.75 0.14
CA THR A 550 -0.04 24.54 -1.31
C THR A 550 0.04 25.90 -2.00
N GLU A 551 1.12 26.20 -2.70
CA GLU A 551 1.25 27.40 -3.53
C GLU A 551 0.56 27.15 -4.88
N TYR A 552 -0.33 28.06 -5.30
CA TYR A 552 -1.10 27.91 -6.55
C TYR A 552 -1.46 29.25 -7.20
N THR A 553 -1.80 29.23 -8.50
CA THR A 553 -2.54 30.30 -9.18
C THR A 553 -3.82 29.75 -9.79
N VAL A 554 -4.79 30.62 -10.06
CA VAL A 554 -6.02 30.27 -10.79
C VAL A 554 -6.20 31.29 -11.91
N GLU A 555 -6.17 30.79 -13.14
CA GLU A 555 -6.23 31.61 -14.36
C GLU A 555 -7.35 31.07 -15.28
N PRO A 556 -7.96 31.92 -16.13
CA PRO A 556 -8.91 31.43 -17.13
C PRO A 556 -8.17 30.59 -18.19
N LEU A 557 -8.84 29.56 -18.73
CA LEU A 557 -8.38 28.89 -19.95
C LEU A 557 -8.47 29.82 -21.16
N SER A 558 -7.66 29.57 -22.19
CA SER A 558 -7.64 30.43 -23.38
C SER A 558 -8.99 30.41 -24.12
N GLU A 559 -9.32 31.53 -24.76
CA GLU A 559 -10.54 31.62 -25.58
C GLU A 559 -10.52 30.64 -26.76
N GLU A 560 -9.33 30.30 -27.28
CA GLU A 560 -9.18 29.28 -28.33
C GLU A 560 -9.55 27.88 -27.79
N LEU A 561 -8.97 27.47 -26.64
CA LEU A 561 -9.25 26.17 -26.05
C LEU A 561 -10.73 26.05 -25.63
N MET A 562 -11.29 27.08 -24.99
CA MET A 562 -12.71 27.09 -24.61
C MET A 562 -13.63 27.01 -25.83
N LYS A 563 -13.28 27.67 -26.94
CA LYS A 563 -14.03 27.57 -28.21
C LYS A 563 -13.87 26.19 -28.86
N PHE A 564 -12.69 25.58 -28.80
CA PHE A 564 -12.46 24.24 -29.33
C PHE A 564 -13.23 23.17 -28.54
N THR A 565 -13.17 23.19 -27.21
CA THR A 565 -13.82 22.19 -26.35
C THR A 565 -15.36 22.22 -26.42
N GLN A 566 -15.94 23.36 -26.82
CA GLN A 566 -17.37 23.50 -27.13
C GLN A 566 -17.77 22.96 -28.53
N SER A 567 -16.82 22.77 -29.45
CA SER A 567 -17.07 22.24 -30.79
C SER A 567 -15.84 21.49 -31.33
N PRO A 568 -15.44 20.38 -30.68
CA PRO A 568 -14.22 19.66 -31.01
C PRO A 568 -14.33 18.97 -32.37
N THR A 569 -13.21 18.89 -33.08
CA THR A 569 -13.09 18.11 -34.32
C THR A 569 -12.98 16.60 -34.02
N THR A 570 -13.04 15.78 -35.06
CA THR A 570 -12.62 14.37 -34.98
C THR A 570 -11.15 14.23 -35.35
N ASN A 571 -10.44 13.31 -34.71
CA ASN A 571 -9.07 12.91 -35.05
C ASN A 571 -9.10 11.45 -35.57
N PRO A 572 -8.58 11.15 -36.77
CA PRO A 572 -8.63 9.80 -37.35
C PRO A 572 -7.68 8.80 -36.66
N ASP A 573 -6.67 9.28 -35.94
CA ASP A 573 -5.71 8.42 -35.24
C ASP A 573 -6.28 7.90 -33.91
N LEU A 574 -7.33 8.55 -33.38
CA LEU A 574 -8.09 8.08 -32.22
C LEU A 574 -9.15 7.08 -32.65
N VAL A 575 -9.12 5.87 -32.08
CA VAL A 575 -10.13 4.82 -32.33
C VAL A 575 -10.66 4.22 -31.04
N LEU A 576 -11.78 3.51 -31.15
CA LEU A 576 -12.33 2.69 -30.07
C LEU A 576 -11.49 1.40 -29.90
N PRO A 577 -11.50 0.78 -28.71
CA PRO A 577 -10.88 -0.53 -28.49
C PRO A 577 -11.33 -1.59 -29.51
N ILE A 578 -10.41 -2.49 -29.84
CA ILE A 578 -10.67 -3.69 -30.64
C ILE A 578 -10.92 -4.89 -29.71
N PRO A 579 -11.63 -5.95 -30.15
CA PRO A 579 -11.89 -7.13 -29.32
C PRO A 579 -10.60 -7.78 -28.81
N ASN A 580 -10.58 -8.15 -27.53
CA ASN A 580 -9.37 -8.58 -26.85
C ASN A 580 -9.08 -10.08 -27.08
N GLU A 581 -7.96 -10.39 -27.75
CA GLU A 581 -7.59 -11.77 -28.11
C GLU A 581 -7.12 -12.63 -26.91
N PHE A 582 -6.70 -12.00 -25.81
CA PHE A 582 -6.22 -12.70 -24.61
C PHE A 582 -7.35 -13.26 -23.74
N ILE A 583 -8.60 -12.81 -23.91
CA ILE A 583 -9.74 -13.30 -23.13
C ILE A 583 -9.85 -14.83 -23.26
N PRO A 584 -9.90 -15.59 -22.14
CA PRO A 584 -10.00 -17.04 -22.17
C PRO A 584 -11.39 -17.51 -22.62
N ASP A 585 -11.40 -18.53 -23.46
CA ASP A 585 -12.59 -19.13 -24.07
C ASP A 585 -13.04 -20.41 -23.36
N ALA A 586 -12.12 -21.05 -22.61
CA ALA A 586 -12.42 -22.18 -21.74
C ALA A 586 -11.59 -22.09 -20.44
N LEU A 587 -12.25 -22.21 -19.30
CA LEU A 587 -11.64 -22.12 -17.97
C LEU A 587 -12.01 -23.36 -17.14
N ASN A 588 -11.13 -24.36 -17.17
CA ASN A 588 -11.32 -25.66 -16.52
C ASN A 588 -10.09 -26.01 -15.67
N ALA A 589 -10.30 -26.39 -14.41
CA ALA A 589 -9.24 -26.98 -13.59
C ALA A 589 -8.89 -28.38 -14.11
N LYS A 590 -7.60 -28.69 -14.21
CA LYS A 590 -7.03 -29.97 -14.67
C LYS A 590 -6.58 -30.87 -13.52
N MET A 591 -7.01 -30.57 -12.28
CA MET A 591 -6.62 -31.32 -11.08
C MET A 591 -7.00 -32.79 -11.25
N ALA A 592 -6.01 -33.67 -11.10
CA ALA A 592 -6.25 -35.11 -11.17
C ALA A 592 -6.66 -35.64 -9.80
N ALA A 593 -7.81 -36.31 -9.71
CA ALA A 593 -8.39 -36.86 -8.47
C ALA A 593 -7.59 -38.03 -7.83
N ALA A 594 -6.31 -38.16 -8.18
CA ALA A 594 -5.36 -39.16 -7.68
C ALA A 594 -4.00 -38.54 -7.32
N LEU A 595 -3.84 -37.21 -7.36
CA LEU A 595 -2.67 -36.53 -6.82
C LEU A 595 -2.67 -36.66 -5.29
N ILE A 596 -1.57 -37.18 -4.74
CA ILE A 596 -1.27 -37.07 -3.31
C ILE A 596 -0.70 -35.66 -3.12
N PRO A 597 -1.29 -34.80 -2.26
CA PRO A 597 -0.81 -33.43 -2.09
C PRO A 597 0.66 -33.37 -1.65
N THR A 598 1.43 -32.43 -2.23
CA THR A 598 2.88 -32.31 -2.03
C THR A 598 3.26 -30.93 -1.53
N MET A 599 3.89 -30.85 -0.35
CA MET A 599 4.26 -29.57 0.27
C MET A 599 5.38 -28.81 -0.45
N LYS A 600 6.07 -29.42 -1.43
CA LYS A 600 7.22 -28.84 -2.14
C LYS A 600 7.18 -29.13 -3.64
N PRO A 601 7.71 -28.21 -4.48
CA PRO A 601 7.92 -28.48 -5.89
C PRO A 601 9.04 -29.51 -6.10
N THR A 602 9.02 -30.17 -7.26
CA THR A 602 10.03 -31.12 -7.71
C THR A 602 10.85 -30.54 -8.86
N LEU A 603 12.16 -30.79 -8.87
CA LEU A 603 13.04 -30.44 -9.99
C LEU A 603 12.80 -31.42 -11.14
N ILE A 604 12.17 -30.97 -12.24
CA ILE A 604 11.78 -31.82 -13.39
C ILE A 604 12.68 -31.64 -14.62
N ALA A 605 13.57 -30.65 -14.62
CA ALA A 605 14.68 -30.55 -15.56
C ALA A 605 15.89 -29.90 -14.89
N ASP A 606 17.08 -30.46 -15.11
CA ASP A 606 18.37 -29.86 -14.78
C ASP A 606 19.41 -30.34 -15.82
N ASP A 607 20.14 -29.42 -16.43
CA ASP A 607 21.32 -29.71 -17.27
C ASP A 607 22.51 -28.79 -16.97
N GLY A 608 22.54 -28.17 -15.79
CA GLY A 608 23.58 -27.25 -15.35
C GLY A 608 23.47 -25.83 -15.92
N GLN A 609 22.83 -25.62 -17.08
CA GLN A 609 22.45 -24.29 -17.57
C GLN A 609 20.99 -23.95 -17.27
N TYR A 610 20.09 -24.92 -17.47
CA TYR A 610 18.65 -24.75 -17.34
C TYR A 610 18.09 -25.63 -16.21
N ARG A 611 17.38 -25.02 -15.27
CA ARG A 611 16.74 -25.70 -14.12
C ARG A 611 15.25 -25.35 -14.06
N LEU A 612 14.38 -26.36 -13.91
CA LEU A 612 12.93 -26.16 -13.80
C LEU A 612 12.34 -26.94 -12.63
N TRP A 613 11.81 -26.19 -11.66
CA TRP A 613 10.94 -26.69 -10.59
C TRP A 613 9.48 -26.71 -11.05
N HIS A 614 8.73 -27.72 -10.64
CA HIS A 614 7.30 -27.85 -10.92
C HIS A 614 6.51 -28.29 -9.68
N LYS A 615 5.31 -27.71 -9.50
CA LYS A 615 4.23 -28.24 -8.67
C LYS A 615 2.92 -28.06 -9.45
N GLN A 616 2.09 -29.09 -9.52
CA GLN A 616 0.71 -28.92 -9.98
C GLN A 616 -0.16 -28.45 -8.79
N ASP A 617 -1.13 -27.56 -9.03
CA ASP A 617 -2.08 -27.16 -7.99
C ASP A 617 -2.88 -28.37 -7.46
N ASP A 618 -2.83 -28.51 -6.14
CA ASP A 618 -3.42 -29.55 -5.31
C ASP A 618 -4.26 -28.97 -4.15
N VAL A 619 -4.52 -27.65 -4.15
CA VAL A 619 -5.18 -26.91 -3.06
C VAL A 619 -6.30 -25.99 -3.52
N PHE A 620 -6.11 -25.25 -4.63
CA PHE A 620 -6.97 -24.12 -5.00
C PHE A 620 -8.03 -24.45 -6.05
N GLU A 621 -7.82 -25.49 -6.86
CA GLU A 621 -8.73 -25.94 -7.93
C GLU A 621 -8.98 -24.87 -9.01
N MET A 622 -7.99 -24.02 -9.27
CA MET A 622 -8.13 -22.84 -10.13
C MET A 622 -7.69 -23.08 -11.57
N PRO A 623 -8.35 -22.49 -12.59
CA PRO A 623 -7.88 -22.50 -13.98
C PRO A 623 -6.77 -21.43 -14.20
N LYS A 624 -5.78 -21.41 -13.30
CA LYS A 624 -4.71 -20.41 -13.25
C LYS A 624 -3.36 -21.09 -13.07
N GLY A 625 -2.29 -20.42 -13.46
CA GLY A 625 -0.94 -20.84 -13.14
C GLY A 625 0.06 -19.69 -13.21
N CYS A 626 1.27 -19.98 -12.75
CA CYS A 626 2.42 -19.10 -12.74
C CYS A 626 3.64 -19.80 -13.36
N PHE A 627 4.33 -19.10 -14.25
CA PHE A 627 5.69 -19.40 -14.69
C PHE A 627 6.59 -18.25 -14.24
N GLN A 628 7.56 -18.53 -13.38
CA GLN A 628 8.58 -17.59 -12.95
C GLN A 628 9.95 -18.13 -13.36
N PHE A 629 10.86 -17.26 -13.80
CA PHE A 629 12.25 -17.64 -14.04
C PHE A 629 13.19 -16.47 -13.81
N VAL A 630 14.42 -16.77 -13.39
CA VAL A 630 15.52 -15.83 -13.25
C VAL A 630 16.58 -16.14 -14.30
N VAL A 631 16.98 -15.11 -15.03
CA VAL A 631 18.10 -15.11 -15.96
C VAL A 631 19.31 -14.62 -15.17
N LEU A 632 20.06 -15.56 -14.61
CA LEU A 632 21.23 -15.31 -13.77
C LEU A 632 22.39 -14.86 -14.67
N THR A 633 22.87 -13.64 -14.48
CA THR A 633 24.05 -13.09 -15.15
C THR A 633 24.61 -11.90 -14.35
N PRO A 634 25.93 -11.88 -14.03
CA PRO A 634 26.53 -10.78 -13.28
C PRO A 634 26.55 -9.44 -14.05
N ALA A 635 26.26 -9.47 -15.36
CA ALA A 635 26.21 -8.28 -16.21
C ALA A 635 25.21 -7.22 -15.72
N THR A 636 24.11 -7.60 -15.05
CA THR A 636 23.03 -6.67 -14.66
C THR A 636 23.34 -5.80 -13.45
N TYR A 637 24.36 -6.15 -12.66
CA TYR A 637 24.64 -5.52 -11.36
C TYR A 637 26.12 -5.19 -11.12
N SER A 638 27.02 -5.49 -12.07
CA SER A 638 28.48 -5.36 -11.91
C SER A 638 29.02 -3.94 -11.76
N SER A 639 28.27 -2.90 -12.15
CA SER A 639 28.67 -1.48 -11.99
C SER A 639 27.46 -0.55 -11.87
N PRO A 640 27.63 0.72 -11.43
CA PRO A 640 26.57 1.72 -11.46
C PRO A 640 25.98 1.93 -12.87
N GLU A 641 26.82 1.94 -13.91
CA GLU A 641 26.39 2.06 -15.29
C GLU A 641 25.55 0.84 -15.72
N ASN A 642 25.97 -0.37 -15.39
CA ASN A 642 25.25 -1.59 -15.74
C ASN A 642 23.93 -1.75 -14.94
N PHE A 643 23.89 -1.29 -13.69
CA PHE A 643 22.64 -1.15 -12.96
C PHE A 643 21.67 -0.23 -13.71
N VAL A 644 22.15 0.95 -14.14
CA VAL A 644 21.32 1.94 -14.83
C VAL A 644 20.90 1.45 -16.22
N ARG A 645 21.76 0.73 -16.95
CA ARG A 645 21.39 0.07 -18.22
C ARG A 645 20.30 -0.98 -18.00
N THR A 646 20.40 -1.80 -16.96
CA THR A 646 19.37 -2.80 -16.62
C THR A 646 18.04 -2.14 -16.30
N TYR A 647 18.04 -1.11 -15.45
CA TYR A 647 16.83 -0.36 -15.12
C TYR A 647 16.17 0.25 -16.37
N LEU A 648 16.95 0.97 -17.20
CA LEU A 648 16.42 1.61 -18.40
C LEU A 648 15.95 0.59 -19.44
N PHE A 649 16.66 -0.54 -19.61
CA PHE A 649 16.23 -1.64 -20.47
C PHE A 649 14.86 -2.19 -20.04
N ILE A 650 14.68 -2.50 -18.75
CA ILE A 650 13.42 -3.04 -18.22
C ILE A 650 12.26 -2.04 -18.44
N GLU A 651 12.47 -0.76 -18.12
CA GLU A 651 11.42 0.26 -18.25
C GLU A 651 11.08 0.58 -19.71
N LEU A 652 12.08 0.60 -20.62
CA LEU A 652 11.84 0.78 -22.05
C LEU A 652 11.18 -0.45 -22.69
N LEU A 653 11.54 -1.65 -22.23
CA LEU A 653 10.89 -2.88 -22.65
C LEU A 653 9.41 -2.89 -22.22
N ARG A 654 9.10 -2.55 -20.96
CA ARG A 654 7.72 -2.36 -20.49
C ARG A 654 6.96 -1.35 -21.36
N ASP A 655 7.51 -0.16 -21.56
CA ASP A 655 6.91 0.91 -22.39
C ASP A 655 6.67 0.46 -23.85
N SER A 656 7.59 -0.31 -24.44
CA SER A 656 7.45 -0.85 -25.80
C SER A 656 6.42 -1.97 -25.95
N MET A 657 6.02 -2.62 -24.84
CA MET A 657 5.05 -3.71 -24.82
C MET A 657 3.69 -3.30 -24.25
N ASN A 658 3.55 -2.05 -23.80
CA ASN A 658 2.42 -1.55 -23.01
C ASN A 658 1.04 -1.89 -23.59
N GLU A 659 0.85 -1.72 -24.90
CA GLU A 659 -0.42 -2.05 -25.56
C GLU A 659 -0.75 -3.56 -25.49
N LEU A 660 0.24 -4.44 -25.64
CA LEU A 660 0.05 -5.89 -25.51
C LEU A 660 -0.22 -6.29 -24.04
N LEU A 661 0.52 -5.69 -23.12
CA LEU A 661 0.44 -6.01 -21.69
C LEU A 661 -0.88 -5.52 -21.08
N TYR A 662 -1.43 -4.39 -21.55
CA TYR A 662 -2.74 -3.89 -21.12
C TYR A 662 -3.86 -4.86 -21.50
N GLU A 663 -3.90 -5.34 -22.75
CA GLU A 663 -4.90 -6.33 -23.17
C GLU A 663 -4.76 -7.64 -22.39
N ALA A 664 -3.53 -8.09 -22.16
CA ALA A 664 -3.26 -9.27 -21.35
C ALA A 664 -3.74 -9.10 -19.89
N GLU A 665 -3.47 -7.96 -19.26
CA GLU A 665 -3.86 -7.67 -17.89
C GLU A 665 -5.38 -7.52 -17.72
N MET A 666 -6.07 -6.88 -18.67
CA MET A 666 -7.54 -6.87 -18.74
C MET A 666 -8.12 -8.29 -18.86
N ALA A 667 -7.46 -9.18 -19.59
CA ALA A 667 -7.83 -10.60 -19.68
C ALA A 667 -7.45 -11.45 -18.44
N GLY A 668 -6.84 -10.85 -17.39
CA GLY A 668 -6.39 -11.56 -16.20
C GLY A 668 -5.10 -12.37 -16.38
N LEU A 669 -4.20 -11.89 -17.25
CA LEU A 669 -2.85 -12.40 -17.46
C LEU A 669 -1.83 -11.32 -17.09
N HIS A 670 -1.10 -11.51 -15.99
CA HIS A 670 -0.10 -10.56 -15.51
C HIS A 670 1.30 -10.98 -15.94
N PHE A 671 2.09 -10.00 -16.36
CA PHE A 671 3.52 -10.12 -16.59
C PHE A 671 4.26 -9.12 -15.70
N ASP A 672 5.32 -9.58 -15.03
CA ASP A 672 6.26 -8.70 -14.32
C ASP A 672 7.71 -9.07 -14.66
N ILE A 673 8.59 -8.08 -14.56
CA ILE A 673 10.03 -8.17 -14.84
C ILE A 673 10.79 -7.24 -13.90
N GLY A 674 11.87 -7.73 -13.30
CA GLY A 674 12.65 -6.93 -12.36
C GLY A 674 14.10 -7.35 -12.26
N GLN A 675 14.93 -6.39 -11.84
CA GLN A 675 16.35 -6.60 -11.57
C GLN A 675 16.54 -7.33 -10.22
N THR A 676 17.41 -8.33 -10.20
CA THR A 676 17.93 -8.94 -8.97
C THR A 676 19.38 -8.48 -8.75
N THR A 677 20.03 -8.98 -7.69
CA THR A 677 21.46 -8.72 -7.41
C THR A 677 22.43 -9.46 -8.34
N ASP A 678 21.90 -10.32 -9.20
CA ASP A 678 22.56 -11.48 -9.80
C ASP A 678 22.00 -11.78 -11.22
N GLY A 679 21.07 -10.96 -11.72
CA GLY A 679 20.37 -11.21 -12.98
C GLY A 679 19.14 -10.31 -13.19
N ILE A 680 18.15 -10.84 -13.91
CA ILE A 680 16.77 -10.33 -14.00
C ILE A 680 15.79 -11.48 -13.78
N TYR A 681 14.68 -11.24 -13.08
CA TYR A 681 13.55 -12.17 -13.01
C TYR A 681 12.43 -11.76 -13.96
N LEU A 682 11.70 -12.75 -14.46
CA LEU A 682 10.48 -12.61 -15.24
C LEU A 682 9.40 -13.50 -14.63
N ALA A 683 8.18 -12.99 -14.52
CA ALA A 683 7.04 -13.67 -13.92
C ALA A 683 5.81 -13.53 -14.80
N PHE A 684 5.14 -14.64 -15.09
CA PHE A 684 3.90 -14.72 -15.84
C PHE A 684 2.88 -15.44 -14.97
N CYS A 685 1.78 -14.80 -14.57
CA CYS A 685 0.75 -15.40 -13.72
C CYS A 685 -0.66 -15.02 -14.21
N GLY A 686 -1.56 -15.99 -14.36
CA GLY A 686 -2.92 -15.73 -14.84
C GLY A 686 -3.66 -16.98 -15.27
N TYR A 687 -4.74 -16.82 -16.04
CA TYR A 687 -5.51 -17.94 -16.59
C TYR A 687 -4.70 -18.81 -17.56
N ASP A 688 -4.67 -20.12 -17.33
CA ASP A 688 -3.66 -21.01 -17.94
C ASP A 688 -3.79 -21.19 -19.46
N GLN A 689 -5.00 -21.01 -20.02
CA GLN A 689 -5.25 -21.21 -21.45
C GLN A 689 -4.41 -20.29 -22.36
N LYS A 690 -4.21 -19.02 -21.95
CA LYS A 690 -3.62 -17.96 -22.78
C LYS A 690 -2.26 -17.46 -22.25
N LEU A 691 -1.88 -17.86 -21.04
CA LEU A 691 -0.58 -17.52 -20.45
C LEU A 691 0.65 -18.01 -21.26
N PRO A 692 0.65 -19.20 -21.91
CA PRO A 692 1.76 -19.64 -22.77
C PRO A 692 1.92 -18.78 -24.03
N LEU A 693 0.82 -18.22 -24.56
CA LEU A 693 0.85 -17.26 -25.67
C LEU A 693 1.51 -15.95 -25.22
N LEU A 694 1.09 -15.40 -24.06
CA LEU A 694 1.71 -14.20 -23.50
C LEU A 694 3.21 -14.38 -23.25
N LEU A 695 3.61 -15.51 -22.63
CA LEU A 695 5.02 -15.84 -22.37
C LEU A 695 5.83 -15.85 -23.67
N LYS A 696 5.32 -16.51 -24.71
CA LYS A 696 5.98 -16.58 -26.02
C LYS A 696 6.13 -15.21 -26.67
N GLU A 697 5.06 -14.41 -26.71
CA GLU A 697 5.08 -13.09 -27.36
C GLU A 697 5.97 -12.09 -26.62
N VAL A 698 5.91 -12.08 -25.28
CA VAL A 698 6.82 -11.26 -24.46
C VAL A 698 8.27 -11.70 -24.66
N MET A 699 8.58 -13.01 -24.63
CA MET A 699 9.96 -13.48 -24.80
C MET A 699 10.51 -13.27 -26.22
N ASN A 700 9.67 -13.34 -27.25
CA ASN A 700 10.05 -12.91 -28.60
C ASN A 700 10.42 -11.42 -28.62
N ARG A 701 9.61 -10.56 -27.99
CA ARG A 701 9.88 -9.11 -27.91
C ARG A 701 11.11 -8.77 -27.07
N VAL A 702 11.35 -9.48 -25.97
CA VAL A 702 12.59 -9.40 -25.15
C VAL A 702 13.83 -9.63 -26.02
N MET A 703 13.84 -10.72 -26.80
CA MET A 703 14.99 -11.10 -27.63
C MET A 703 15.16 -10.29 -28.91
N GLN A 704 14.11 -9.57 -29.34
CA GLN A 704 14.09 -8.73 -30.54
C GLN A 704 14.07 -7.22 -30.22
N TYR A 705 14.16 -6.85 -28.93
CA TYR A 705 13.97 -5.48 -28.46
C TYR A 705 14.93 -4.48 -29.13
N LYS A 706 14.40 -3.29 -29.46
CA LYS A 706 15.13 -2.18 -30.07
C LYS A 706 14.74 -0.84 -29.46
N THR A 707 15.75 -0.05 -29.11
CA THR A 707 15.58 1.20 -28.37
C THR A 707 15.10 2.34 -29.26
N ASN A 708 13.87 2.81 -29.02
CA ASN A 708 13.36 4.05 -29.59
C ASN A 708 14.07 5.26 -28.92
N PRO A 709 14.80 6.12 -29.66
CA PRO A 709 15.57 7.21 -29.06
C PRO A 709 14.73 8.28 -28.32
N ALA A 710 13.48 8.52 -28.75
CA ALA A 710 12.58 9.49 -28.12
C ALA A 710 12.04 8.94 -26.79
N ARG A 711 11.62 7.67 -26.76
CA ARG A 711 11.19 7.00 -25.52
C ARG A 711 12.36 6.82 -24.55
N PHE A 712 13.56 6.52 -25.06
CA PHE A 712 14.81 6.53 -24.27
C PHE A 712 15.04 7.87 -23.58
N ALA A 713 14.91 8.99 -24.30
CA ALA A 713 15.05 10.32 -23.70
C ALA A 713 14.00 10.59 -22.60
N ALA A 714 12.74 10.24 -22.84
CA ALA A 714 11.65 10.45 -21.88
C ALA A 714 11.81 9.60 -20.59
N ILE A 715 12.16 8.33 -20.71
CA ILE A 715 12.38 7.44 -19.55
C ILE A 715 13.68 7.79 -18.83
N LYS A 716 14.73 8.20 -19.55
CA LYS A 716 15.97 8.71 -18.95
C LYS A 716 15.73 9.99 -18.12
N ASP A 717 14.90 10.93 -18.60
CA ASP A 717 14.47 12.11 -17.84
C ASP A 717 13.65 11.73 -16.60
N LYS A 718 12.67 10.82 -16.74
CA LYS A 718 11.85 10.31 -15.63
C LYS A 718 12.71 9.70 -14.52
N TYR A 719 13.70 8.88 -14.89
CA TYR A 719 14.63 8.28 -13.94
C TYR A 719 15.63 9.29 -13.34
N ALA A 720 16.11 10.27 -14.13
CA ALA A 720 16.95 11.36 -13.62
C ALA A 720 16.23 12.20 -12.55
N ARG A 721 14.94 12.50 -12.75
CA ARG A 721 14.09 13.16 -11.75
C ARG A 721 13.90 12.30 -10.51
N TRP A 722 13.66 11.00 -10.67
CA TRP A 722 13.50 10.08 -9.55
C TRP A 722 14.79 9.94 -8.71
N LEU A 723 15.97 9.86 -9.32
CA LEU A 723 17.24 9.81 -8.57
C LEU A 723 17.45 11.04 -7.67
N LYS A 724 17.06 12.22 -8.18
CA LYS A 724 17.05 13.48 -7.41
C LYS A 724 15.98 13.51 -6.30
N SER A 725 15.03 12.57 -6.29
CA SER A 725 13.93 12.49 -5.31
C SER A 725 14.26 11.76 -4.02
N VAL A 726 15.26 10.88 -4.04
CA VAL A 726 15.45 9.89 -2.97
C VAL A 726 15.70 10.55 -1.61
N ILE A 727 16.36 11.71 -1.59
CA ILE A 727 16.63 12.51 -0.38
C ILE A 727 15.40 13.29 0.16
N HIS A 728 14.32 13.35 -0.62
CA HIS A 728 13.09 14.11 -0.34
C HIS A 728 11.90 13.23 0.03
N ASP A 729 12.08 11.91 0.03
CA ASP A 729 11.09 10.98 0.55
C ASP A 729 11.00 11.03 2.08
N ASN A 730 9.90 10.51 2.62
CA ASN A 730 9.70 10.51 4.07
C ASN A 730 10.86 9.78 4.78
N PRO A 731 11.33 10.25 5.94
CA PRO A 731 12.49 9.68 6.63
C PRO A 731 12.45 8.16 6.79
N TYR A 732 11.29 7.56 7.10
CA TYR A 732 11.13 6.10 7.19
C TYR A 732 11.40 5.35 5.87
N GLY A 733 11.15 5.98 4.71
CA GLY A 733 11.41 5.41 3.38
C GLY A 733 12.89 5.48 3.01
N LEU A 734 13.52 6.62 3.28
CA LEU A 734 14.96 6.82 3.09
C LEU A 734 15.79 5.91 4.03
N ILE A 735 15.30 5.69 5.27
CA ILE A 735 15.80 4.65 6.17
C ILE A 735 15.78 3.26 5.50
N ALA A 736 14.63 2.85 4.94
CA ALA A 736 14.49 1.53 4.34
C ALA A 736 15.40 1.36 3.12
N TYR A 737 15.61 2.42 2.35
CA TYR A 737 16.59 2.48 1.26
C TYR A 737 18.02 2.22 1.76
N TYR A 738 18.49 2.94 2.80
CA TYR A 738 19.82 2.74 3.36
C TYR A 738 19.99 1.34 3.98
N LEU A 739 19.01 0.84 4.73
CA LEU A 739 19.05 -0.50 5.33
C LEU A 739 19.14 -1.60 4.26
N ASN A 740 18.39 -1.48 3.16
CA ASN A 740 18.42 -2.47 2.08
C ASN A 740 19.79 -2.55 1.39
N GLY A 741 20.49 -1.42 1.22
CA GLY A 741 21.80 -1.36 0.59
C GLY A 741 22.98 -1.67 1.51
N LEU A 742 22.98 -1.15 2.75
CA LEU A 742 24.07 -1.33 3.71
C LEU A 742 24.27 -2.78 4.16
N GLN A 743 23.23 -3.60 4.07
CA GLN A 743 23.31 -5.01 4.42
C GLN A 743 24.05 -5.85 3.37
N LEU A 744 24.31 -5.34 2.16
CA LEU A 744 25.00 -6.06 1.09
C LEU A 744 26.51 -5.74 1.07
N GLU A 745 27.30 -6.69 0.56
CA GLU A 745 28.73 -6.51 0.28
C GLU A 745 28.99 -5.28 -0.60
N TYR A 746 28.16 -5.08 -1.63
CA TYR A 746 28.13 -3.88 -2.45
C TYR A 746 26.71 -3.54 -2.89
N ASN A 747 26.45 -2.24 -3.05
CA ASN A 747 25.19 -1.68 -3.49
C ASN A 747 25.46 -0.32 -4.15
N TRP A 748 24.74 -0.03 -5.23
CA TRP A 748 24.88 1.23 -5.97
C TRP A 748 23.93 2.31 -5.43
N TRP A 749 24.47 3.46 -5.09
CA TRP A 749 23.73 4.55 -4.44
C TRP A 749 23.14 5.53 -5.45
N TYR A 750 22.14 6.33 -5.06
CA TYR A 750 21.42 7.20 -6.00
C TYR A 750 22.33 8.26 -6.64
N TRP A 751 23.33 8.77 -5.91
CA TRP A 751 24.35 9.68 -6.45
C TRP A 751 25.32 9.00 -7.44
N GLU A 752 25.63 7.71 -7.26
CA GLU A 752 26.45 6.94 -8.22
C GLU A 752 25.64 6.65 -9.49
N LYS A 753 24.36 6.31 -9.34
CA LYS A 753 23.41 6.13 -10.45
C LYS A 753 23.19 7.44 -11.20
N GLU A 754 23.12 8.57 -10.51
CA GLU A 754 23.02 9.90 -11.13
C GLU A 754 24.30 10.28 -11.88
N ALA A 755 25.48 10.00 -11.31
CA ALA A 755 26.76 10.23 -11.98
C ALA A 755 26.96 9.31 -13.22
N ALA A 756 26.45 8.08 -13.17
CA ALA A 756 26.50 7.14 -14.29
C ALA A 756 25.49 7.47 -15.41
N LEU A 757 24.32 8.04 -15.08
CA LEU A 757 23.21 8.24 -16.01
C LEU A 757 23.58 9.07 -17.27
N PRO A 758 24.37 10.16 -17.21
CA PRO A 758 24.88 10.86 -18.39
C PRO A 758 25.59 9.96 -19.41
N LEU A 759 26.33 8.94 -18.95
CA LEU A 759 27.18 8.07 -19.77
C LEU A 759 26.37 7.07 -20.62
N ILE A 760 25.07 6.89 -20.34
CA ILE A 760 24.24 5.90 -21.01
C ILE A 760 23.58 6.49 -22.27
N THR A 761 23.71 5.79 -23.39
CA THR A 761 23.08 6.11 -24.70
C THR A 761 22.09 5.03 -25.13
N ALA A 762 21.19 5.35 -26.07
CA ALA A 762 20.25 4.38 -26.64
C ALA A 762 20.98 3.15 -27.21
N ASP A 763 22.02 3.36 -28.03
CA ASP A 763 22.86 2.30 -28.60
C ASP A 763 23.49 1.40 -27.52
N SER A 764 23.81 1.96 -26.35
CA SER A 764 24.36 1.19 -25.22
C SER A 764 23.31 0.35 -24.48
N ILE A 765 22.02 0.67 -24.58
CA ILE A 765 20.93 -0.21 -24.12
C ILE A 765 20.77 -1.37 -25.10
N ASP A 766 20.80 -1.10 -26.40
CA ASP A 766 20.73 -2.12 -27.46
C ASP A 766 21.86 -3.15 -27.37
N ALA A 767 23.10 -2.69 -27.15
CA ALA A 767 24.25 -3.57 -26.95
C ALA A 767 24.15 -4.39 -25.66
N PHE A 768 23.66 -3.76 -24.58
CA PHE A 768 23.55 -4.38 -23.26
C PHE A 768 22.40 -5.40 -23.16
N ALA A 769 21.29 -5.17 -23.87
CA ALA A 769 20.22 -6.15 -24.01
C ALA A 769 20.74 -7.46 -24.63
N ALA A 770 21.62 -7.37 -25.64
CA ALA A 770 22.30 -8.54 -26.20
C ALA A 770 23.33 -9.15 -25.24
N GLU A 771 23.97 -8.36 -24.37
CA GLU A 771 24.92 -8.84 -23.36
C GLU A 771 24.24 -9.74 -22.31
N ILE A 772 23.10 -9.30 -21.74
CA ILE A 772 22.31 -10.04 -20.75
C ILE A 772 22.04 -11.48 -21.19
N PHE A 773 21.57 -11.67 -22.43
CA PHE A 773 21.21 -12.98 -22.97
C PHE A 773 22.37 -13.70 -23.70
N SER A 774 23.59 -13.16 -23.67
CA SER A 774 24.75 -13.81 -24.29
C SER A 774 25.32 -14.96 -23.45
N ARG A 775 25.37 -14.77 -22.13
CA ARG A 775 25.89 -15.72 -21.12
C ARG A 775 25.04 -15.64 -19.87
N ALA A 776 24.23 -16.67 -19.63
CA ALA A 776 23.35 -16.76 -18.47
C ALA A 776 22.98 -18.23 -18.16
N ASN A 777 22.75 -18.50 -16.87
CA ASN A 777 22.04 -19.69 -16.42
C ASN A 777 20.59 -19.31 -16.11
N ILE A 778 19.66 -20.25 -16.22
CA ILE A 778 18.22 -19.98 -16.09
C ILE A 778 17.59 -20.99 -15.14
N GLU A 779 17.03 -20.48 -14.05
CA GLU A 779 16.30 -21.28 -13.07
C GLU A 779 14.86 -20.78 -12.96
N GLY A 780 13.89 -21.69 -12.98
CA GLY A 780 12.47 -21.33 -12.99
C GLY A 780 11.57 -22.26 -12.20
N LEU A 781 10.35 -21.78 -11.96
CA LEU A 781 9.26 -22.43 -11.25
C LEU A 781 7.99 -22.38 -12.12
N CYS A 782 7.40 -23.55 -12.37
CA CYS A 782 6.03 -23.68 -12.84
C CYS A 782 5.14 -24.12 -11.67
N HIS A 783 4.11 -23.34 -11.34
CA HIS A 783 3.13 -23.70 -10.31
C HIS A 783 1.71 -23.41 -10.79
N GLY A 784 0.78 -24.35 -10.62
CA GLY A 784 -0.65 -24.14 -10.91
C GLY A 784 -1.29 -25.22 -11.79
N ASN A 785 -2.20 -24.81 -12.67
CA ASN A 785 -3.01 -25.66 -13.54
C ASN A 785 -2.24 -26.28 -14.74
N TYR A 786 -1.04 -26.79 -14.49
CA TYR A 786 -0.17 -27.43 -15.48
C TYR A 786 0.33 -28.78 -14.98
N ARG A 787 0.22 -29.80 -15.83
CA ARG A 787 0.92 -31.08 -15.65
C ARG A 787 2.42 -30.93 -15.94
N ALA A 788 3.21 -31.90 -15.48
CA ALA A 788 4.65 -31.88 -15.70
C ALA A 788 5.03 -31.87 -17.20
N GLU A 789 4.27 -32.55 -18.06
CA GLU A 789 4.52 -32.55 -19.51
C GLU A 789 4.18 -31.20 -20.16
N GLU A 790 3.11 -30.52 -19.70
CA GLU A 790 2.76 -29.17 -20.16
C GLU A 790 3.84 -28.16 -19.74
N ALA A 791 4.29 -28.23 -18.48
CA ALA A 791 5.35 -27.38 -17.94
C ALA A 791 6.68 -27.56 -18.68
N LEU A 792 7.08 -28.82 -18.91
CA LEU A 792 8.30 -29.15 -19.65
C LEU A 792 8.21 -28.72 -21.13
N GLY A 793 7.02 -28.82 -21.75
CA GLY A 793 6.77 -28.35 -23.11
C GLY A 793 6.96 -26.83 -23.24
N ILE A 794 6.33 -26.06 -22.35
CA ILE A 794 6.43 -24.58 -22.33
C ILE A 794 7.88 -24.14 -22.06
N PHE A 795 8.58 -24.80 -21.13
CA PHE A 795 10.00 -24.53 -20.87
C PHE A 795 10.90 -24.93 -22.05
N THR A 796 10.56 -26.00 -22.79
CA THR A 796 11.27 -26.38 -24.01
C THR A 796 11.11 -25.34 -25.12
N ASP A 797 9.98 -24.64 -25.20
CA ASP A 797 9.81 -23.51 -26.14
C ASP A 797 10.55 -22.25 -25.67
N LEU A 798 10.58 -21.95 -24.37
CA LEU A 798 11.45 -20.90 -23.80
C LEU A 798 12.93 -21.15 -24.15
N ARG A 799 13.39 -22.41 -24.02
CA ARG A 799 14.76 -22.83 -24.41
C ARG A 799 15.06 -22.67 -25.89
N LYS A 800 14.06 -22.76 -26.78
CA LYS A 800 14.25 -22.48 -28.22
C LYS A 800 14.41 -20.99 -28.49
N ILE A 801 13.65 -20.14 -27.79
CA ILE A 801 13.79 -18.68 -27.89
C ILE A 801 15.17 -18.23 -27.38
N LEU A 802 15.68 -18.89 -26.34
CA LEU A 802 16.96 -18.59 -25.69
C LEU A 802 18.13 -19.45 -26.19
N SER A 803 18.03 -20.08 -27.37
CA SER A 803 19.03 -21.04 -27.86
C SER A 803 20.38 -20.41 -28.26
N GLY A 804 20.50 -19.08 -28.25
CA GLY A 804 21.76 -18.35 -28.43
C GLY A 804 22.54 -18.13 -27.13
N THR A 805 21.89 -18.31 -25.97
CA THR A 805 22.45 -18.05 -24.64
C THR A 805 23.39 -19.17 -24.20
N LYS A 806 24.62 -18.83 -23.83
CA LYS A 806 25.62 -19.80 -23.32
C LYS A 806 25.55 -19.90 -21.80
N ALA A 807 25.93 -21.05 -21.25
CA ALA A 807 26.04 -21.23 -19.80
C ALA A 807 27.09 -20.29 -19.17
N LEU A 808 26.87 -19.93 -17.90
CA LEU A 808 27.88 -19.32 -17.05
C LEU A 808 28.84 -20.39 -16.50
N PRO A 809 30.14 -20.08 -16.38
CA PRO A 809 31.06 -20.84 -15.55
C PRO A 809 30.68 -20.75 -14.07
N GLU A 810 30.94 -21.82 -13.33
CA GLU A 810 30.72 -21.96 -11.88
C GLU A 810 31.39 -20.86 -11.03
N LEU A 811 32.47 -20.24 -11.53
CA LEU A 811 33.14 -19.11 -10.88
C LEU A 811 32.43 -17.75 -11.09
N GLU A 812 31.51 -17.67 -12.05
CA GLU A 812 30.72 -16.46 -12.37
C GLU A 812 29.30 -16.50 -11.77
N THR A 813 28.88 -17.62 -11.17
CA THR A 813 27.57 -17.82 -10.51
C THR A 813 27.58 -17.47 -9.02
N ALA A 814 28.42 -16.51 -8.60
CA ALA A 814 28.61 -16.16 -7.20
C ALA A 814 27.64 -15.07 -6.71
N ASN A 815 26.82 -15.39 -5.72
CA ASN A 815 25.80 -14.48 -5.17
C ASN A 815 26.38 -13.35 -4.29
N VAL A 816 25.69 -12.21 -4.22
CA VAL A 816 26.10 -11.06 -3.39
C VAL A 816 25.99 -11.40 -1.91
N ARG A 817 27.11 -11.29 -1.17
CA ARG A 817 27.16 -11.59 0.27
C ARG A 817 26.52 -10.49 1.11
N VAL A 818 26.26 -10.82 2.37
CA VAL A 818 25.65 -9.95 3.38
C VAL A 818 26.72 -9.58 4.41
N ILE A 819 26.73 -8.33 4.89
CA ILE A 819 27.73 -7.91 5.89
C ILE A 819 27.60 -8.70 7.20
N SER A 820 28.74 -8.99 7.83
CA SER A 820 28.88 -9.61 9.14
C SER A 820 29.49 -8.62 10.12
N LEU A 821 28.74 -8.28 11.16
CA LEU A 821 29.21 -7.49 12.28
C LEU A 821 29.88 -8.39 13.33
N GLU A 822 30.93 -7.88 13.96
CA GLU A 822 31.64 -8.59 15.03
C GLU A 822 30.89 -8.50 16.38
N PRO A 823 31.03 -9.50 17.29
CA PRO A 823 30.53 -9.38 18.65
C PRO A 823 31.02 -8.09 19.32
N ARG A 824 30.10 -7.37 19.97
CA ARG A 824 30.31 -6.04 20.58
C ARG A 824 30.52 -4.87 19.62
N GLN A 825 30.39 -5.06 18.30
CA GLN A 825 30.46 -3.94 17.35
C GLN A 825 29.15 -3.11 17.41
N ASP A 826 29.29 -1.81 17.69
CA ASP A 826 28.21 -0.82 17.65
C ASP A 826 28.56 0.24 16.59
N ILE A 827 27.78 0.26 15.50
CA ILE A 827 27.99 1.13 14.35
C ILE A 827 26.85 2.15 14.25
N ILE A 828 27.18 3.42 14.10
CA ILE A 828 26.24 4.46 13.66
C ILE A 828 26.53 4.79 12.19
N PHE A 829 25.51 4.75 11.35
CA PHE A 829 25.55 5.33 10.01
C PHE A 829 24.65 6.57 9.93
N SER A 830 25.18 7.71 9.50
CA SER A 830 24.43 8.97 9.44
C SER A 830 24.81 9.82 8.22
N PRO A 831 24.05 9.76 7.11
CA PRO A 831 24.32 10.49 5.87
C PRO A 831 23.85 11.95 5.96
N GLY A 832 24.40 12.71 6.92
CA GLY A 832 24.07 14.12 7.15
C GLY A 832 22.64 14.40 7.64
N PRO A 833 22.24 15.69 7.68
CA PRO A 833 20.85 16.10 7.84
C PRO A 833 20.06 15.96 6.53
N ILE A 834 18.76 15.68 6.64
CA ILE A 834 17.83 15.53 5.51
C ILE A 834 16.80 16.69 5.49
N PRO A 835 16.29 17.10 4.31
CA PRO A 835 15.35 18.21 4.17
C PRO A 835 13.91 17.82 4.56
N ASN A 836 13.72 17.53 5.86
CA ASN A 836 12.44 17.17 6.46
C ASN A 836 12.47 17.55 7.94
N SER A 837 11.36 18.08 8.48
CA SER A 837 11.26 18.46 9.89
C SER A 837 11.28 17.29 10.88
N ASN A 838 11.20 16.04 10.39
CA ASN A 838 11.31 14.82 11.19
C ASN A 838 12.66 14.14 10.96
N SER A 839 13.28 13.70 12.05
CA SER A 839 14.35 12.71 12.04
C SER A 839 13.78 11.28 11.92
N ALA A 840 14.63 10.30 11.63
CA ALA A 840 14.31 8.89 11.83
C ALA A 840 15.52 8.07 12.25
N ILE A 841 15.24 6.98 12.96
CA ILE A 841 16.20 5.95 13.34
C ILE A 841 15.75 4.56 12.87
N GLU A 842 16.73 3.77 12.43
CA GLU A 842 16.66 2.33 12.28
C GLU A 842 17.69 1.70 13.21
N PHE A 843 17.23 1.07 14.28
CA PHE A 843 18.08 0.32 15.19
C PHE A 843 18.01 -1.15 14.78
N TYR A 844 19.07 -1.69 14.19
CA TYR A 844 19.17 -3.07 13.74
C TYR A 844 20.14 -3.87 14.61
N LEU A 845 19.67 -4.98 15.18
CA LEU A 845 20.49 -5.98 15.84
C LEU A 845 20.65 -7.19 14.92
N GLN A 846 21.87 -7.45 14.45
CA GLN A 846 22.19 -8.63 13.67
C GLN A 846 22.33 -9.84 14.61
N ILE A 847 21.44 -10.82 14.51
CA ILE A 847 21.44 -11.96 15.45
C ILE A 847 22.39 -13.05 14.97
N GLY A 848 22.35 -13.41 13.68
CA GLY A 848 23.20 -14.47 13.14
C GLY A 848 22.77 -14.95 11.75
N PRO A 849 23.19 -16.17 11.36
CA PRO A 849 22.81 -16.77 10.08
C PRO A 849 21.37 -17.30 10.10
N VAL A 850 20.63 -17.07 9.01
CA VAL A 850 19.20 -17.46 8.89
C VAL A 850 18.99 -18.99 8.85
N GLY A 851 19.99 -19.76 8.40
CA GLY A 851 19.96 -21.23 8.44
C GLY A 851 20.05 -21.83 9.86
N SER A 852 20.33 -21.03 10.90
CA SER A 852 20.29 -21.51 12.28
C SER A 852 18.86 -21.54 12.80
N LEU A 853 18.21 -22.71 12.74
CA LEU A 853 16.84 -22.96 13.22
C LEU A 853 16.57 -22.33 14.59
N ARG A 854 17.49 -22.49 15.55
CA ARG A 854 17.39 -21.89 16.89
C ARG A 854 17.40 -20.36 16.83
N LEU A 855 18.38 -19.74 16.17
CA LEU A 855 18.45 -18.27 16.13
C LEU A 855 17.30 -17.66 15.31
N ARG A 856 16.85 -18.34 14.24
CA ARG A 856 15.72 -17.92 13.41
C ARG A 856 14.42 -17.87 14.22
N THR A 857 14.03 -19.01 14.80
CA THR A 857 12.81 -19.14 15.62
C THR A 857 12.80 -18.21 16.83
N LEU A 858 13.92 -18.08 17.56
CA LEU A 858 14.05 -17.14 18.67
C LEU A 858 13.89 -15.68 18.24
N THR A 859 14.41 -15.30 17.06
CA THR A 859 14.30 -13.93 16.55
C THR A 859 12.86 -13.58 16.16
N ILE A 860 12.13 -14.49 15.51
CA ILE A 860 10.71 -14.27 15.16
C ILE A 860 9.78 -14.37 16.37
N LEU A 861 10.14 -15.11 17.43
CA LEU A 861 9.41 -15.15 18.70
C LEU A 861 9.63 -13.90 19.56
N PHE A 862 10.87 -13.39 19.64
CA PHE A 862 11.12 -12.07 20.22
C PHE A 862 10.26 -11.02 19.52
N ALA A 863 10.25 -11.01 18.18
CA ALA A 863 9.45 -10.07 17.40
C ALA A 863 7.94 -10.24 17.58
N GLN A 864 7.44 -11.46 17.87
CA GLN A 864 6.02 -11.69 18.18
C GLN A 864 5.63 -11.11 19.54
N ILE A 865 6.46 -11.30 20.57
CA ILE A 865 6.17 -10.86 21.94
C ILE A 865 6.33 -9.34 22.07
N PHE A 866 7.42 -8.79 21.54
CA PHE A 866 7.79 -7.39 21.80
C PHE A 866 7.26 -6.38 20.78
N HIS A 867 6.48 -6.79 19.77
CA HIS A 867 5.87 -5.88 18.80
C HIS A 867 4.92 -4.86 19.46
N GLU A 868 3.95 -5.34 20.23
CA GLU A 868 2.93 -4.48 20.85
C GLU A 868 3.49 -3.68 22.03
N PRO A 869 4.27 -4.24 22.98
CA PRO A 869 4.89 -3.46 24.06
C PRO A 869 5.84 -2.35 23.55
N PHE A 870 6.50 -2.54 22.41
CA PHE A 870 7.31 -1.50 21.78
C PHE A 870 6.44 -0.36 21.20
N PHE A 871 5.31 -0.72 20.58
CA PHE A 871 4.35 0.24 20.06
C PHE A 871 3.67 1.01 21.20
N ASP A 872 3.07 0.34 22.17
CA ASP A 872 2.42 0.97 23.33
C ASP A 872 3.34 1.95 24.07
N LEU A 873 4.60 1.56 24.32
CA LEU A 873 5.55 2.44 25.00
C LEU A 873 5.93 3.65 24.14
N LEU A 874 6.49 3.46 22.94
CA LEU A 874 7.06 4.57 22.15
C LEU A 874 6.00 5.36 21.37
N ARG A 875 4.87 4.75 20.99
CA ARG A 875 3.75 5.41 20.29
C ARG A 875 2.71 5.94 21.27
N THR A 876 2.11 5.08 22.08
CA THR A 876 0.87 5.42 22.83
C THR A 876 1.15 6.19 24.11
N LYS A 877 2.24 5.85 24.82
CA LYS A 877 2.64 6.46 26.09
C LYS A 877 3.62 7.63 25.92
N GLU A 878 4.71 7.43 25.19
CA GLU A 878 5.74 8.46 24.97
C GLU A 878 5.45 9.41 23.80
N GLN A 879 4.52 9.04 22.90
CA GLN A 879 4.10 9.85 21.75
C GLN A 879 5.29 10.36 20.91
N LEU A 880 6.26 9.49 20.64
CA LEU A 880 7.48 9.87 19.92
C LEU A 880 7.22 10.19 18.43
N GLY A 881 6.16 9.67 17.83
CA GLY A 881 5.73 10.04 16.47
C GLY A 881 4.86 8.97 15.82
N TYR A 882 4.20 9.31 14.70
CA TYR A 882 3.23 8.41 14.05
C TYR A 882 3.81 7.05 13.62
N ILE A 883 5.06 7.01 13.16
CA ILE A 883 5.71 5.77 12.69
C ILE A 883 6.61 5.20 13.82
N VAL A 884 6.10 4.16 14.49
CA VAL A 884 6.83 3.29 15.41
C VAL A 884 6.60 1.85 14.94
N ARG A 885 7.66 1.07 14.68
CA ARG A 885 7.56 -0.34 14.24
C ARG A 885 8.69 -1.19 14.78
N HIS A 886 8.37 -2.42 15.20
CA HIS A 886 9.33 -3.48 15.49
C HIS A 886 9.00 -4.73 14.67
N GLN A 887 10.00 -5.46 14.19
CA GLN A 887 9.83 -6.76 13.54
C GLN A 887 11.16 -7.53 13.48
N ALA A 888 11.09 -8.83 13.17
CA ALA A 888 12.22 -9.57 12.62
C ALA A 888 12.47 -9.15 11.16
N ARG A 889 13.70 -9.35 10.68
CA ARG A 889 14.12 -9.10 9.30
C ARG A 889 15.16 -10.12 8.84
N GLU A 890 14.85 -10.79 7.74
CA GLU A 890 15.80 -11.60 6.97
C GLU A 890 16.37 -10.76 5.82
N LYS A 891 17.65 -10.99 5.48
CA LYS A 891 18.33 -10.43 4.30
C LYS A 891 19.45 -11.37 3.90
N GLY A 892 19.32 -12.02 2.74
CA GLY A 892 20.24 -13.07 2.29
C GLY A 892 20.40 -14.17 3.35
N ASN A 893 21.64 -14.51 3.71
CA ASN A 893 21.93 -15.52 4.73
C ASN A 893 21.88 -14.99 6.19
N SER A 894 21.40 -13.76 6.45
CA SER A 894 21.36 -13.18 7.81
C SER A 894 19.94 -12.87 8.30
N ILE A 895 19.72 -13.06 9.59
CA ILE A 895 18.51 -12.63 10.30
C ILE A 895 18.85 -11.69 11.47
N GLY A 896 17.95 -10.73 11.73
CA GLY A 896 18.08 -9.78 12.82
C GLY A 896 16.76 -9.18 13.30
N LEU A 897 16.84 -8.40 14.38
CA LEU A 897 15.74 -7.60 14.91
C LEU A 897 15.87 -6.15 14.43
N ARG A 898 14.77 -5.51 14.04
CA ARG A 898 14.74 -4.09 13.68
C ARG A 898 13.73 -3.29 14.49
N PHE A 899 14.08 -2.05 14.80
CA PHE A 899 13.22 -1.06 15.45
C PHE A 899 13.32 0.25 14.67
N LEU A 900 12.17 0.74 14.19
CA LEU A 900 12.05 1.91 13.33
C LEU A 900 11.19 2.97 14.04
N VAL A 901 11.72 4.20 14.17
CA VAL A 901 10.98 5.35 14.71
C VAL A 901 11.22 6.59 13.84
N GLN A 902 10.16 7.31 13.49
CA GLN A 902 10.23 8.66 12.89
C GLN A 902 9.64 9.69 13.88
N SER A 903 10.33 10.82 14.07
CA SER A 903 10.04 11.76 15.16
C SER A 903 10.51 13.19 14.89
N GLU A 904 9.91 14.17 15.55
CA GLU A 904 10.47 15.53 15.72
C GLU A 904 11.68 15.55 16.68
N ARG A 905 11.97 14.45 17.39
CA ARG A 905 13.16 14.29 18.25
C ARG A 905 14.41 13.95 17.44
N ASP A 906 15.57 14.13 18.06
CA ASP A 906 16.85 13.71 17.49
C ASP A 906 17.05 12.17 17.57
N PRO A 907 17.78 11.55 16.61
CA PRO A 907 18.02 10.10 16.61
C PRO A 907 18.73 9.56 17.84
N VAL A 908 19.56 10.35 18.54
CA VAL A 908 20.32 9.90 19.72
C VAL A 908 19.42 9.78 20.95
N TYR A 909 18.43 10.67 21.11
CA TYR A 909 17.34 10.47 22.05
C TYR A 909 16.55 9.19 21.75
N LEU A 910 16.19 8.96 20.47
CA LEU A 910 15.43 7.77 20.05
C LEU A 910 16.20 6.46 20.27
N ASP A 911 17.51 6.40 19.94
CA ASP A 911 18.38 5.24 20.20
C ASP A 911 18.35 4.87 21.70
N ASN A 912 18.43 5.89 22.57
CA ASN A 912 18.34 5.67 24.01
C ASN A 912 16.94 5.26 24.50
N ARG A 913 15.83 5.70 23.87
CA ARG A 913 14.49 5.17 24.21
C ARG A 913 14.33 3.70 23.80
N ILE A 914 14.86 3.32 22.63
CA ILE A 914 14.90 1.92 22.19
C ILE A 914 15.76 1.08 23.14
N GLU A 915 16.92 1.58 23.58
CA GLU A 915 17.79 0.87 24.53
C GLU A 915 17.15 0.72 25.92
N VAL A 916 16.36 1.70 26.40
CA VAL A 916 15.57 1.60 27.65
C VAL A 916 14.41 0.61 27.51
N PHE A 917 13.76 0.53 26.34
CA PHE A 917 12.81 -0.56 26.07
C PHE A 917 13.52 -1.92 26.14
N LEU A 918 14.68 -2.05 25.49
CA LEU A 918 15.44 -3.31 25.44
C LEU A 918 15.94 -3.76 26.82
N SER A 919 16.36 -2.87 27.72
CA SER A 919 16.74 -3.26 29.09
C SER A 919 15.58 -3.90 29.86
N ASN A 920 14.35 -3.44 29.60
CA ASN A 920 13.17 -3.86 30.34
C ASN A 920 12.59 -5.18 29.80
N THR A 921 13.03 -5.66 28.63
CA THR A 921 12.56 -6.94 28.03
C THR A 921 12.74 -8.16 28.94
N VAL A 922 13.80 -8.17 29.77
CA VAL A 922 14.01 -9.23 30.78
C VAL A 922 12.97 -9.16 31.89
N GLU A 923 12.58 -7.98 32.35
CA GLU A 923 11.56 -7.80 33.40
C GLU A 923 10.16 -8.13 32.85
N TYR A 924 9.81 -7.62 31.67
CA TYR A 924 8.58 -7.98 30.96
C TYR A 924 8.45 -9.50 30.78
N LEU A 925 9.47 -10.16 30.23
CA LEU A 925 9.41 -11.61 30.03
C LEU A 925 9.42 -12.38 31.36
N THR A 926 10.13 -11.90 32.39
CA THR A 926 10.14 -12.57 33.71
C THR A 926 8.77 -12.49 34.38
N SER A 927 8.09 -11.34 34.31
CA SER A 927 6.79 -11.08 34.95
C SER A 927 5.58 -11.64 34.18
N MET A 928 5.64 -11.71 32.84
CA MET A 928 4.70 -12.42 31.97
C MET A 928 4.46 -13.85 32.47
N ASP A 929 3.20 -14.28 32.55
CA ASP A 929 2.87 -15.62 33.05
C ASP A 929 3.10 -16.72 31.98
N VAL A 930 2.96 -17.99 32.40
CA VAL A 930 3.24 -19.15 31.53
C VAL A 930 2.17 -19.33 30.45
N ASP A 931 0.93 -18.95 30.72
CA ASP A 931 -0.20 -19.11 29.80
C ASP A 931 -0.21 -17.97 28.76
N GLU A 932 0.05 -16.72 29.17
CA GLU A 932 0.32 -15.57 28.30
C GLU A 932 1.49 -15.89 27.34
N TYR A 933 2.62 -16.34 27.89
CA TYR A 933 3.79 -16.75 27.10
C TYR A 933 3.45 -17.87 26.10
N SER A 934 2.76 -18.92 26.56
CA SER A 934 2.32 -20.03 25.71
C SER A 934 1.28 -19.61 24.67
N THR A 935 0.61 -18.49 24.86
CA THR A 935 -0.34 -17.91 23.89
C THR A 935 0.41 -17.20 22.76
N HIS A 936 1.46 -16.42 23.06
CA HIS A 936 2.36 -15.87 22.03
C HIS A 936 3.06 -16.96 21.20
N VAL A 937 3.50 -18.06 21.83
CA VAL A 937 4.14 -19.19 21.11
C VAL A 937 3.14 -19.88 20.16
N ARG A 938 1.91 -20.14 20.61
CA ARG A 938 0.84 -20.70 19.75
C ARG A 938 0.49 -19.77 18.60
N ALA A 939 0.22 -18.49 18.88
CA ALA A 939 -0.08 -17.49 17.85
C ALA A 939 1.02 -17.35 16.79
N LEU A 940 2.29 -17.59 17.14
CA LEU A 940 3.40 -17.66 16.20
C LEU A 940 3.38 -18.94 15.35
N ILE A 941 3.17 -20.10 15.97
CA ILE A 941 3.03 -21.39 15.28
C ILE A 941 1.88 -21.35 14.28
N ASP A 942 0.72 -20.83 14.71
CA ASP A 942 -0.47 -20.68 13.87
C ASP A 942 -0.18 -19.73 12.70
N ARG A 943 0.53 -18.61 12.92
CA ARG A 943 0.94 -17.69 11.84
C ARG A 943 1.92 -18.31 10.84
N LEU A 944 2.83 -19.18 11.29
CA LEU A 944 3.78 -19.87 10.40
C LEU A 944 3.08 -20.93 9.55
N THR A 945 2.24 -21.75 10.18
CA THR A 945 1.54 -22.89 9.57
C THR A 945 0.26 -22.50 8.82
N ALA A 946 -0.25 -21.27 9.00
CA ALA A 946 -1.44 -20.74 8.34
C ALA A 946 -1.46 -21.02 6.82
N LYS A 947 -2.59 -21.53 6.35
CA LYS A 947 -2.79 -21.94 4.96
C LYS A 947 -2.76 -20.72 4.05
N LYS A 948 -2.15 -20.87 2.88
CA LYS A 948 -2.15 -19.81 1.87
C LYS A 948 -3.54 -19.75 1.23
N ARG A 949 -4.10 -18.55 1.07
CA ARG A 949 -5.49 -18.34 0.60
C ARG A 949 -5.59 -18.11 -0.92
N ARG A 950 -4.44 -18.00 -1.59
CA ARG A 950 -4.28 -17.75 -3.02
C ARG A 950 -3.10 -18.56 -3.55
N MET A 951 -3.20 -19.04 -4.78
CA MET A 951 -2.14 -19.82 -5.43
C MET A 951 -0.83 -19.01 -5.54
N THR A 952 -0.94 -17.70 -5.77
CA THR A 952 0.21 -16.78 -5.86
C THR A 952 0.94 -16.61 -4.52
N ASP A 953 0.24 -16.68 -3.38
CA ASP A 953 0.86 -16.57 -2.05
C ASP A 953 1.70 -17.82 -1.74
N GLU A 954 1.30 -18.99 -2.21
CA GLU A 954 2.09 -20.23 -2.11
C GLU A 954 3.27 -20.22 -3.10
N THR A 955 3.02 -19.81 -4.35
CA THR A 955 4.07 -19.65 -5.39
C THR A 955 5.22 -18.79 -4.88
N GLN A 956 4.93 -17.66 -4.23
CA GLN A 956 5.96 -16.76 -3.71
C GLN A 956 6.79 -17.39 -2.58
N VAL A 957 6.24 -18.30 -1.77
CA VAL A 957 7.03 -19.01 -0.73
C VAL A 957 8.09 -19.90 -1.40
N TYR A 958 7.71 -20.65 -2.43
CA TYR A 958 8.65 -21.47 -3.20
C TYR A 958 9.68 -20.62 -3.94
N TRP A 959 9.24 -19.54 -4.59
CA TRP A 959 10.11 -18.65 -5.35
C TRP A 959 11.20 -18.01 -4.47
N MET A 960 10.86 -17.57 -3.26
CA MET A 960 11.84 -17.05 -2.30
C MET A 960 12.89 -18.08 -1.86
N GLN A 961 12.53 -19.38 -1.79
CA GLN A 961 13.49 -20.45 -1.47
C GLN A 961 14.41 -20.78 -2.66
N ILE A 962 13.90 -20.65 -3.89
CA ILE A 962 14.65 -20.86 -5.14
C ILE A 962 15.66 -19.73 -5.37
N ILE A 963 15.20 -18.47 -5.43
CA ILE A 963 16.12 -17.32 -5.65
C ILE A 963 17.02 -17.02 -4.44
N GLY A 964 16.67 -17.55 -3.27
CA GLY A 964 17.56 -17.55 -2.09
C GLY A 964 18.61 -18.68 -2.11
N HIS A 965 18.51 -19.64 -3.03
CA HIS A 965 19.27 -20.89 -3.10
C HIS A 965 19.29 -21.68 -1.79
N GLN A 966 18.18 -21.60 -1.03
CA GLN A 966 18.02 -22.26 0.26
C GLN A 966 17.21 -23.56 0.15
N TYR A 967 16.22 -23.59 -0.76
CA TYR A 967 15.35 -24.74 -1.05
C TYR A 967 14.66 -25.37 0.19
N GLU A 968 14.58 -24.66 1.33
CA GLU A 968 13.86 -25.08 2.54
C GLU A 968 12.35 -24.89 2.35
N PHE A 969 11.74 -25.58 1.37
CA PHE A 969 10.31 -25.44 1.06
C PHE A 969 9.40 -25.77 2.26
N GLU A 970 9.85 -26.64 3.16
CA GLU A 970 9.13 -27.09 4.36
C GLU A 970 9.49 -26.26 5.62
N ARG A 971 10.25 -25.15 5.48
CA ARG A 971 10.76 -24.28 6.59
C ARG A 971 9.70 -23.94 7.64
N ALA A 972 8.51 -23.55 7.20
CA ALA A 972 7.45 -23.10 8.11
C ALA A 972 6.99 -24.18 9.10
N SER A 973 6.96 -25.45 8.67
CA SER A 973 6.66 -26.59 9.54
C SER A 973 7.81 -26.86 10.51
N VAL A 974 9.05 -26.84 10.03
CA VAL A 974 10.26 -27.08 10.85
C VAL A 974 10.42 -26.01 11.94
N ASP A 975 10.23 -24.74 11.60
CA ASP A 975 10.27 -23.63 12.55
C ASP A 975 9.14 -23.74 13.59
N ALA A 976 7.94 -24.14 13.17
CA ALA A 976 6.80 -24.36 14.06
C ALA A 976 7.00 -25.58 15.01
N ASP A 977 7.56 -26.69 14.52
CA ASP A 977 7.85 -27.88 15.34
C ASP A 977 8.95 -27.64 16.38
N TYR A 978 9.93 -26.79 16.06
CA TYR A 978 10.92 -26.32 17.03
C TYR A 978 10.25 -25.49 18.14
N LEU A 979 9.37 -24.56 17.78
CA LEU A 979 8.65 -23.69 18.72
C LEU A 979 7.73 -24.44 19.69
N LYS A 980 7.19 -25.62 19.31
CA LYS A 980 6.33 -26.45 20.20
C LYS A 980 7.03 -26.92 21.48
N ASN A 981 8.37 -27.00 21.48
CA ASN A 981 9.17 -27.51 22.59
C ASN A 981 10.02 -26.40 23.26
N HIS A 982 9.76 -25.14 22.93
CA HIS A 982 10.58 -24.00 23.30
C HIS A 982 10.22 -23.43 24.69
N THR A 983 11.22 -23.04 25.48
CA THR A 983 11.03 -22.56 26.87
C THR A 983 11.13 -21.04 27.01
N LYS A 984 10.49 -20.48 28.05
CA LYS A 984 10.64 -19.07 28.45
C LYS A 984 12.12 -18.74 28.77
N GLU A 985 12.83 -19.70 29.35
CA GLU A 985 14.25 -19.65 29.71
C GLU A 985 15.18 -19.57 28.48
N ASP A 986 14.84 -20.25 27.38
CA ASP A 986 15.59 -20.16 26.10
C ASP A 986 15.56 -18.73 25.52
N LEU A 987 14.40 -18.07 25.57
CA LEU A 987 14.26 -16.68 25.13
C LEU A 987 14.93 -15.70 26.10
N LEU A 988 14.86 -15.94 27.42
CA LEU A 988 15.63 -15.17 28.40
C LEU A 988 17.15 -15.30 28.17
N ALA A 989 17.63 -16.50 27.82
CA ALA A 989 19.03 -16.72 27.45
C ALA A 989 19.38 -15.98 26.14
N PHE A 990 18.54 -16.08 25.10
CA PHE A 990 18.71 -15.36 23.85
C PHE A 990 18.83 -13.84 24.04
N ILE A 991 17.95 -13.24 24.85
CA ILE A 991 17.97 -11.80 25.16
C ILE A 991 19.29 -11.41 25.85
N ARG A 992 19.71 -12.21 26.85
CA ARG A 992 20.98 -12.00 27.58
C ARG A 992 22.22 -12.23 26.70
N THR A 993 22.14 -13.07 25.68
CA THR A 993 23.26 -13.37 24.77
C THR A 993 23.38 -12.36 23.62
N HIS A 994 22.27 -11.91 23.02
CA HIS A 994 22.28 -11.13 21.76
C HIS A 994 21.67 -9.72 21.83
N VAL A 995 20.79 -9.41 22.79
CA VAL A 995 19.90 -8.24 22.71
C VAL A 995 20.29 -7.09 23.66
N LEU A 996 20.58 -7.41 24.93
CA LEU A 996 20.91 -6.41 25.96
C LEU A 996 22.15 -5.58 25.60
N ARG A 997 22.24 -4.36 26.12
CA ARG A 997 23.35 -3.42 25.85
C ARG A 997 24.72 -4.01 26.22
N ASP A 998 24.77 -4.83 27.26
CA ASP A 998 25.96 -5.53 27.74
C ASP A 998 26.04 -7.01 27.31
N ALA A 999 25.17 -7.48 26.40
CA ALA A 999 25.17 -8.85 25.91
C ALA A 999 26.43 -9.22 25.08
N PRO A 1000 26.99 -10.44 25.20
CA PRO A 1000 28.24 -10.84 24.57
C PRO A 1000 28.21 -10.83 23.03
N GLU A 1001 27.17 -11.39 22.42
CA GLU A 1001 27.00 -11.55 20.97
C GLU A 1001 26.23 -10.39 20.32
N ARG A 1002 26.10 -9.25 21.02
CA ARG A 1002 25.40 -8.08 20.48
C ARG A 1002 26.16 -7.50 19.28
N ARG A 1003 25.44 -7.29 18.18
CA ARG A 1003 25.91 -6.70 16.92
C ARG A 1003 24.93 -5.62 16.50
N LYS A 1004 25.31 -4.35 16.54
CA LYS A 1004 24.39 -3.21 16.34
C LYS A 1004 24.77 -2.35 15.14
N LEU A 1005 23.78 -2.03 14.32
CA LEU A 1005 23.82 -0.99 13.30
C LEU A 1005 22.65 -0.03 13.54
N SER A 1006 22.96 1.23 13.84
CA SER A 1006 22.01 2.33 14.06
C SER A 1006 22.09 3.30 12.88
N ILE A 1007 21.09 3.31 11.99
CA ILE A 1007 21.01 4.30 10.90
C ILE A 1007 20.24 5.51 11.41
N GLN A 1008 20.85 6.70 11.35
CA GLN A 1008 20.35 7.91 11.97
C GLN A 1008 20.24 9.06 10.95
N LEU A 1009 19.02 9.31 10.48
CA LEU A 1009 18.68 10.46 9.64
C LEU A 1009 18.24 11.62 10.53
N TRP A 1010 18.94 12.75 10.46
CA TRP A 1010 18.63 13.94 11.26
C TRP A 1010 17.76 14.90 10.47
N SER A 1011 16.74 15.47 11.10
CA SER A 1011 16.06 16.67 10.58
C SER A 1011 17.07 17.79 10.31
N ASP A 1012 16.89 18.54 9.22
CA ASP A 1012 17.64 19.78 8.95
C ASP A 1012 17.45 20.81 10.07
N THR A 1013 16.26 20.87 10.69
CA THR A 1013 15.96 21.69 11.87
C THR A 1013 16.77 21.32 13.12
N LEU A 1014 17.47 20.18 13.11
CA LEU A 1014 18.29 19.67 14.21
C LEU A 1014 19.79 19.54 13.85
N ALA A 1015 20.22 20.11 12.71
CA ALA A 1015 21.60 19.97 12.21
C ALA A 1015 22.68 20.38 13.23
N ASP A 1016 22.47 21.45 14.00
CA ASP A 1016 23.42 21.90 15.03
C ASP A 1016 23.58 20.87 16.17
N LYS A 1017 22.48 20.21 16.57
CA LYS A 1017 22.51 19.17 17.61
C LYS A 1017 23.28 17.93 17.17
N ARG A 1018 23.25 17.59 15.87
CA ARG A 1018 24.02 16.47 15.29
C ARG A 1018 25.51 16.62 15.57
N VAL A 1019 26.05 17.84 15.42
CA VAL A 1019 27.47 18.14 15.62
C VAL A 1019 27.86 17.92 17.08
N VAL A 1020 27.06 18.42 18.03
CA VAL A 1020 27.31 18.23 19.47
C VAL A 1020 27.22 16.75 19.83
N ALA A 1021 26.10 16.09 19.51
CA ALA A 1021 25.86 14.69 19.88
C ALA A 1021 26.90 13.72 19.31
N TYR A 1022 27.46 13.99 18.12
CA TYR A 1022 28.52 13.17 17.54
C TYR A 1022 29.93 13.50 18.04
N SER A 1023 30.13 14.67 18.65
CA SER A 1023 31.38 14.99 19.38
C SER A 1023 31.47 14.30 20.76
N GLU A 1024 30.33 13.88 21.31
CA GLU A 1024 30.21 13.24 22.64
C GLU A 1024 30.11 11.70 22.58
N LEU A 1025 30.28 11.08 21.40
CA LEU A 1025 30.19 9.63 21.23
C LEU A 1025 31.25 8.87 22.04
N ALA A 1026 30.84 7.78 22.68
CA ALA A 1026 31.74 6.91 23.42
C ALA A 1026 32.81 6.29 22.49
N PRO A 1027 34.11 6.24 22.85
CA PRO A 1027 35.22 5.82 21.97
C PRO A 1027 35.19 4.39 21.38
N LYS A 1028 34.13 3.62 21.63
CA LYS A 1028 33.90 2.28 21.07
C LYS A 1028 32.85 2.26 19.94
N VAL A 1029 32.09 3.34 19.76
CA VAL A 1029 31.06 3.45 18.72
C VAL A 1029 31.71 3.91 17.42
N GLN A 1030 31.41 3.21 16.32
CA GLN A 1030 32.00 3.49 15.01
C GLN A 1030 31.01 4.34 14.18
N LEU A 1031 31.33 5.61 13.95
CA LEU A 1031 30.52 6.52 13.14
C LEU A 1031 30.97 6.53 11.67
N PHE A 1032 30.03 6.32 10.74
CA PHE A 1032 30.25 6.45 9.30
C PHE A 1032 29.23 7.42 8.68
N GLU A 1033 29.71 8.32 7.82
CA GLU A 1033 28.85 9.22 7.01
C GLU A 1033 28.72 8.75 5.55
N GLU A 1034 29.59 7.84 5.10
CA GLU A 1034 29.59 7.26 3.74
C GLU A 1034 29.37 5.74 3.77
N PRO A 1035 28.37 5.19 3.05
CA PRO A 1035 28.09 3.75 3.05
C PRO A 1035 29.29 2.87 2.65
N SER A 1036 30.04 3.30 1.64
CA SER A 1036 31.19 2.56 1.09
C SER A 1036 32.41 2.52 2.00
N LYS A 1037 32.43 3.31 3.08
CA LYS A 1037 33.42 3.19 4.17
C LYS A 1037 32.97 2.16 5.20
N LEU A 1038 31.66 2.09 5.47
CA LEU A 1038 31.06 1.11 6.38
C LEU A 1038 31.19 -0.32 5.83
N THR A 1039 30.74 -0.59 4.60
CA THR A 1039 30.76 -1.96 4.04
C THR A 1039 32.18 -2.53 3.86
N LYS A 1040 33.20 -1.67 3.79
CA LYS A 1040 34.62 -2.06 3.74
C LYS A 1040 35.28 -2.24 5.12
N ALA A 1041 34.59 -1.87 6.21
CA ALA A 1041 35.09 -1.93 7.59
C ALA A 1041 34.47 -3.06 8.42
N VAL A 1042 33.68 -3.93 7.79
CA VAL A 1042 32.94 -5.05 8.41
C VAL A 1042 33.26 -6.35 7.68
N GLY A 1043 32.99 -7.49 8.33
CA GLY A 1043 33.11 -8.80 7.70
C GLY A 1043 31.98 -9.08 6.70
N LEU A 1044 31.97 -10.29 6.15
CA LEU A 1044 30.92 -10.80 5.26
C LEU A 1044 30.51 -12.20 5.70
N PHE A 1045 29.21 -12.50 5.67
CA PHE A 1045 28.72 -13.87 5.88
C PHE A 1045 29.17 -14.78 4.72
N PRO A 1046 29.45 -16.06 4.99
CA PRO A 1046 29.59 -17.05 3.93
C PRO A 1046 28.26 -17.21 3.16
N LEU A 1047 28.38 -17.57 1.89
CA LEU A 1047 27.22 -18.03 1.12
C LEU A 1047 26.68 -19.35 1.72
N THR A 1048 25.38 -19.56 1.60
CA THR A 1048 24.75 -20.84 1.96
C THR A 1048 25.17 -21.91 0.96
N TYR A 1049 25.76 -23.00 1.47
CA TYR A 1049 25.73 -24.28 0.76
C TYR A 1049 24.29 -24.81 0.78
N SER A 1050 23.85 -25.47 -0.30
CA SER A 1050 22.49 -26.03 -0.33
C SER A 1050 22.39 -27.27 0.56
N VAL A 1051 21.16 -27.65 0.93
CA VAL A 1051 20.90 -28.90 1.67
C VAL A 1051 21.40 -30.13 0.89
N ASP A 1052 21.36 -30.09 -0.43
CA ASP A 1052 21.88 -31.15 -1.30
C ASP A 1052 23.42 -31.21 -1.33
N ASP A 1053 24.11 -30.08 -1.15
CA ASP A 1053 25.59 -30.04 -1.13
C ASP A 1053 26.15 -30.56 0.20
N ILE A 1054 25.46 -30.28 1.31
CA ILE A 1054 25.76 -30.90 2.63
C ILE A 1054 25.62 -32.43 2.52
N GLY A 1055 24.66 -32.92 1.74
CA GLY A 1055 24.53 -34.35 1.41
C GLY A 1055 25.70 -34.91 0.60
N LYS A 1056 26.28 -34.13 -0.32
CA LYS A 1056 27.44 -34.54 -1.14
C LYS A 1056 28.75 -34.57 -0.33
N GLU A 1057 29.00 -33.58 0.52
CA GLU A 1057 30.19 -33.60 1.41
C GLU A 1057 30.15 -34.79 2.37
N ALA A 1058 28.97 -35.12 2.92
CA ALA A 1058 28.78 -36.30 3.76
C ALA A 1058 29.03 -37.64 3.04
N VAL A 1059 28.97 -37.68 1.71
CA VAL A 1059 29.25 -38.87 0.88
C VAL A 1059 30.68 -38.90 0.35
N MET A 1060 31.34 -37.75 0.19
CA MET A 1060 32.78 -37.68 -0.16
C MET A 1060 33.72 -37.78 1.05
N GLY A 1061 33.18 -37.80 2.27
CA GLY A 1061 33.91 -37.95 3.53
C GLY A 1061 33.88 -39.36 4.15
N ALA A 1062 33.68 -40.41 3.34
CA ALA A 1062 33.50 -41.81 3.78
C ALA A 1062 34.45 -42.79 3.07
#